data_AF-A0A7S3TTK5-F1
#
_entry.id   AF-A0A7S3TTK5-F1
#
_cell.length_a   1.000
_cell.length_b   1.000
_cell.length_c   1.000
_cell.angle_alpha   90.00
_cell.angle_beta   90.00
_cell.angle_gamma   90.00
#
_symmetry.space_group_name_H-M   'P 1'
#
loop_
_entity.id
_entity.type
_entity.pdbx_description
1 polymer ?
#
loop_
_entity_poly.entity_id
_entity_poly.type
_entity_poly.pdbx_seq_one_letter_code
_entity_poly.pdbx_strand_id
1 'polypeptide(L)'
;MLCCHLTTAALAVLIGASVWAGLLFPPLPPRSTDPDVAALKDAFAAQIAATAGLTISGVGELKRDRDTAGWSLLADHFGSNPNTPYMFTVLPFLGFALPSPIMHVRQRDAVVLLARRPPSAEYFSFTTFAAWTPRRGVVFGSLADSVNHLSLNASASGLFAHIVTSNRRTYSLVERALVASGLPAAAINLVVIPAHLHAEWTQFETVLRLFRFANQTEGSLYLRSHHPLLYLSASHADEAALPPRGYSERRRPGSADERGLASAFEAHGLAALAVVGAAFGRLQRGEAAEATAFAPLMIRGLDCLANRTECLGDCPDAAYFGPHISADSDAIPLLRLSSDAALHLVTMVNHRAANASVYASIAVLRPADRAAKTLSKGRMAVRATPLGFTSFDWPAAGAFVTWAFTRNPQHCARLEAAAPGEGAGEGAARLVDGCTVLPDAAVAREEHFTYCERLYLNPLSATGPAWDAVLPARLYTLRLDEWQLAPPPPPPPRLPRLPRWLRLSRRSRPAVGGGELPRGIPPPLPLAMPPPGSSLRFFHIIKTGGESLELHLAAHPHPPLDYSHCRRAATGSGWRRNLSTSAGAACAAAAASVSGVLCAANCECCASDVRVGGGFNGLLIRSPRAHLLSLFSHCHTAHTRNTWSRVAADLPQYAAEVVLRATEHACGSYCGTSFDGNWSAALAEALAARPRAEALSVLPLHNTQAHALSCSTAGGSLGQHFRVLGGAGGGADALEPPLEPALSRLHAFEWVGLTDLLEPSVCLLHYQANGSLPASCDCRAAAPLAMPRFNHGVERRDHEALPAHLQAALDEHTAVDAQLFAAGLRLLLGRLRRVEEATGASLLACVDWTKLHRATYYIPGLWEGPGALSSGSV
;
A
#
# COMPACT_ATOMS: atom_id res chain seq x y z
N MET A 1 -36.32 -19.68 0.37
CA MET A 1 -36.96 -18.73 1.31
C MET A 1 -36.19 -18.57 2.63
N LEU A 2 -35.79 -19.64 3.33
CA LEU A 2 -35.04 -19.56 4.59
C LEU A 2 -33.69 -18.79 4.47
N CYS A 3 -32.96 -18.99 3.38
CA CYS A 3 -31.71 -18.26 3.10
C CYS A 3 -31.93 -16.75 2.89
N CYS A 4 -33.05 -16.38 2.29
CA CYS A 4 -33.40 -14.98 2.00
C CYS A 4 -33.80 -14.22 3.27
N HIS A 5 -34.49 -14.87 4.20
CA HIS A 5 -34.83 -14.33 5.52
C HIS A 5 -33.61 -14.18 6.44
N LEU A 6 -32.64 -15.10 6.36
CA LEU A 6 -31.38 -14.98 7.11
C LEU A 6 -30.52 -13.81 6.62
N THR A 7 -30.46 -13.57 5.30
CA THR A 7 -29.77 -12.39 4.76
C THR A 7 -30.45 -11.07 5.12
N THR A 8 -31.79 -11.02 5.16
CA THR A 8 -32.50 -9.79 5.56
C THR A 8 -32.37 -9.52 7.05
N ALA A 9 -32.43 -10.55 7.89
CA ALA A 9 -32.22 -10.42 9.33
C ALA A 9 -30.78 -10.03 9.66
N ALA A 10 -29.79 -10.63 9.00
CA ALA A 10 -28.38 -10.26 9.16
C ALA A 10 -28.12 -8.82 8.72
N LEU A 11 -28.71 -8.39 7.59
CA LEU A 11 -28.61 -7.01 7.11
C LEU A 11 -29.31 -6.02 8.06
N ALA A 12 -30.48 -6.37 8.59
CA ALA A 12 -31.19 -5.53 9.56
C ALA A 12 -30.45 -5.42 10.89
N VAL A 13 -29.82 -6.50 11.37
CA VAL A 13 -28.95 -6.48 12.55
C VAL A 13 -27.68 -5.68 12.29
N LEU A 14 -27.08 -5.79 11.10
CA LEU A 14 -25.94 -4.97 10.68
C LEU A 14 -26.29 -3.48 10.62
N ILE A 15 -27.43 -3.12 10.02
CA ILE A 15 -27.93 -1.75 9.96
C ILE A 15 -28.24 -1.26 11.38
N GLY A 16 -28.94 -2.04 12.19
CA GLY A 16 -29.27 -1.71 13.58
C GLY A 16 -28.03 -1.50 14.45
N ALA A 17 -27.04 -2.39 14.36
CA ALA A 17 -25.75 -2.26 15.03
C ALA A 17 -24.95 -1.05 14.52
N SER A 18 -25.04 -0.74 13.22
CA SER A 18 -24.41 0.44 12.62
C SER A 18 -25.08 1.75 13.06
N VAL A 19 -26.41 1.77 13.21
CA VAL A 19 -27.13 2.92 13.79
C VAL A 19 -26.73 3.08 15.26
N TRP A 20 -26.75 2.00 16.03
CA TRP A 20 -26.48 2.03 17.47
C TRP A 20 -25.03 2.39 17.80
N ALA A 21 -24.08 1.98 16.96
CA ALA A 21 -22.66 2.34 17.07
C ALA A 21 -22.33 3.74 16.51
N GLY A 22 -23.32 4.52 16.05
CA GLY A 22 -23.10 5.86 15.46
C GLY A 22 -22.45 5.85 14.08
N LEU A 23 -22.44 4.72 13.38
CA LEU A 23 -21.86 4.58 12.03
C LEU A 23 -22.76 5.18 10.93
N LEU A 24 -24.08 5.29 11.16
CA LEU A 24 -25.03 5.85 10.19
C LEU A 24 -25.33 7.34 10.39
N PHE A 25 -25.04 7.87 11.57
CA PHE A 25 -25.06 9.30 11.86
C PHE A 25 -23.68 9.67 12.36
N PRO A 26 -22.71 9.97 11.46
CA PRO A 26 -21.40 10.39 11.91
C PRO A 26 -21.59 11.54 12.90
N PRO A 27 -20.84 11.57 14.01
CA PRO A 27 -20.86 12.71 14.91
C PRO A 27 -20.64 13.97 14.07
N LEU A 28 -21.31 15.06 14.46
CA LEU A 28 -21.05 16.39 13.89
C LEU A 28 -19.54 16.55 13.70
N PRO A 29 -19.07 17.07 12.54
CA PRO A 29 -17.65 17.16 12.29
C PRO A 29 -16.97 17.85 13.48
N PRO A 30 -15.86 17.28 13.97
CA PRO A 30 -15.19 17.78 15.14
C PRO A 30 -14.90 19.27 15.01
N ARG A 31 -14.95 19.98 16.14
CA ARG A 31 -14.60 21.41 16.19
C ARG A 31 -13.17 21.59 15.68
N SER A 32 -12.90 22.70 14.98
CA SER A 32 -11.54 23.03 14.58
C SER A 32 -10.61 23.01 15.79
N THR A 33 -9.45 22.38 15.62
CA THR A 33 -8.39 22.40 16.64
C THR A 33 -7.63 23.72 16.64
N ASP A 34 -7.80 24.54 15.59
CA ASP A 34 -7.36 25.94 15.56
C ASP A 34 -8.44 26.82 16.23
N PRO A 35 -8.14 27.44 17.38
CA PRO A 35 -9.13 28.17 18.16
C PRO A 35 -9.69 29.40 17.43
N ASP A 36 -8.89 30.07 16.60
CA ASP A 36 -9.37 31.27 15.89
C ASP A 36 -10.25 30.87 14.70
N VAL A 37 -9.93 29.76 14.01
CA VAL A 37 -10.80 29.21 12.97
C VAL A 37 -12.11 28.72 13.58
N ALA A 38 -12.08 28.08 14.76
CA ALA A 38 -13.28 27.70 15.48
C ALA A 38 -14.12 28.92 15.87
N ALA A 39 -13.50 29.96 16.43
CA ALA A 39 -14.19 31.20 16.80
C ALA A 39 -14.81 31.91 15.59
N LEU A 40 -14.07 31.99 14.47
CA LEU A 40 -14.59 32.56 13.22
C LEU A 40 -15.77 31.75 12.68
N LYS A 41 -15.70 30.42 12.70
CA LYS A 41 -16.81 29.55 12.29
C LYS A 41 -18.04 29.79 13.15
N ASP A 42 -17.89 29.85 14.46
CA ASP A 42 -19.01 30.03 15.40
C ASP A 42 -19.65 31.41 15.20
N ALA A 43 -18.84 32.46 15.05
CA ALA A 43 -19.31 33.81 14.74
C ALA A 43 -20.00 33.90 13.37
N PHE A 44 -19.46 33.22 12.35
CA PHE A 44 -20.05 33.16 11.01
C PHE A 44 -21.37 32.41 11.00
N ALA A 45 -21.47 31.29 11.71
CA ALA A 45 -22.72 30.56 11.83
C ALA A 45 -23.81 31.41 12.51
N ALA A 46 -23.47 32.20 13.52
CA ALA A 46 -24.39 33.15 14.13
C ALA A 46 -24.86 34.25 13.16
N GLN A 47 -23.94 34.81 12.35
CA GLN A 47 -24.30 35.81 11.33
C GLN A 47 -25.19 35.22 10.23
N ILE A 48 -24.93 33.99 9.78
CA ILE A 48 -25.80 33.31 8.81
C ILE A 48 -27.18 33.04 9.40
N ALA A 49 -27.29 32.61 10.66
CA ALA A 49 -28.58 32.42 11.32
C ALA A 49 -29.42 33.71 11.39
N ALA A 50 -28.77 34.88 11.47
CA ALA A 50 -29.42 36.20 11.43
C ALA A 50 -29.67 36.73 10.01
N THR A 51 -29.08 36.12 8.97
CA THR A 51 -29.16 36.60 7.59
C THR A 51 -30.38 36.01 6.89
N ALA A 52 -31.40 36.84 6.66
CA ALA A 52 -32.59 36.42 5.93
C ALA A 52 -32.25 35.89 4.52
N GLY A 53 -32.68 34.67 4.23
CA GLY A 53 -32.53 34.05 2.92
C GLY A 53 -31.34 33.11 2.77
N LEU A 54 -30.53 32.89 3.81
CA LEU A 54 -29.46 31.88 3.86
C LEU A 54 -29.63 30.96 5.06
N THR A 55 -29.29 29.68 4.91
CA THR A 55 -29.23 28.72 6.01
C THR A 55 -28.01 27.80 5.86
N ILE A 56 -27.38 27.42 6.97
CA ILE A 56 -26.37 26.35 6.97
C ILE A 56 -27.11 25.01 6.90
N SER A 57 -27.06 24.39 5.74
CA SER A 57 -27.69 23.10 5.46
C SER A 57 -26.79 21.89 5.72
N GLY A 58 -25.48 22.12 5.87
CA GLY A 58 -24.53 21.07 6.21
C GLY A 58 -23.18 21.66 6.62
N VAL A 59 -22.43 20.90 7.40
CA VAL A 59 -21.07 21.25 7.82
C VAL A 59 -20.17 20.07 7.49
N GLY A 60 -19.13 20.27 6.69
CA GLY A 60 -18.06 19.33 6.42
C GLY A 60 -16.71 19.83 6.93
N GLU A 61 -15.65 19.26 6.39
CA GLU A 61 -14.28 19.65 6.71
C GLU A 61 -13.35 19.52 5.49
N LEU A 62 -12.20 20.19 5.54
CA LEU A 62 -11.06 19.88 4.67
C LEU A 62 -10.24 18.80 5.38
N LYS A 63 -10.15 17.60 4.77
CA LYS A 63 -9.52 16.45 5.38
C LYS A 63 -8.28 16.04 4.59
N ARG A 64 -7.23 15.64 5.30
CA ARG A 64 -6.05 15.05 4.67
C ARG A 64 -6.45 13.80 3.91
N ASP A 65 -5.90 13.69 2.72
CA ASP A 65 -6.18 12.64 1.78
C ASP A 65 -5.98 11.24 2.37
N ARG A 66 -4.81 10.99 2.96
CA ARG A 66 -4.43 9.73 3.62
C ARG A 66 -5.27 9.36 4.83
N ASP A 67 -5.98 10.32 5.42
CA ASP A 67 -6.82 10.10 6.61
C ASP A 67 -8.26 9.74 6.20
N THR A 68 -8.55 9.71 4.89
CA THR A 68 -9.85 9.30 4.36
C THR A 68 -9.88 7.80 4.08
N ALA A 69 -10.88 7.12 4.65
CA ALA A 69 -11.09 5.71 4.40
C ALA A 69 -11.29 5.44 2.90
N GLY A 70 -10.53 4.50 2.33
CA GLY A 70 -10.55 4.22 0.90
C GLY A 70 -9.72 5.18 0.04
N TRP A 71 -8.97 6.13 0.62
CA TRP A 71 -8.08 7.01 -0.15
C TRP A 71 -7.12 6.26 -1.05
N SER A 72 -6.60 5.10 -0.63
CA SER A 72 -5.73 4.28 -1.49
C SER A 72 -6.35 3.96 -2.86
N LEU A 73 -7.68 3.85 -2.94
CA LEU A 73 -8.41 3.65 -4.20
C LEU A 73 -8.47 4.90 -5.08
N LEU A 74 -8.50 6.08 -4.46
CA LEU A 74 -8.61 7.38 -5.12
C LEU A 74 -7.23 7.95 -5.47
N ALA A 75 -6.27 7.81 -4.56
CA ALA A 75 -4.85 8.15 -4.71
C ALA A 75 -4.21 7.51 -5.95
N ASP A 76 -4.75 6.35 -6.34
CA ASP A 76 -4.37 5.59 -7.53
C ASP A 76 -4.74 6.30 -8.85
N HIS A 77 -5.63 7.29 -8.83
CA HIS A 77 -6.11 7.98 -10.03
C HIS A 77 -5.59 9.42 -10.18
N PHE A 78 -5.08 10.05 -9.12
CA PHE A 78 -4.86 11.51 -9.13
C PHE A 78 -3.45 11.97 -9.51
N GLY A 79 -2.60 11.09 -10.04
CA GLY A 79 -1.23 11.47 -10.39
C GLY A 79 -0.51 12.15 -9.22
N SER A 80 -0.76 11.71 -7.99
CA SER A 80 -0.26 12.31 -6.76
C SER A 80 1.23 12.64 -6.86
N ASN A 81 1.66 13.83 -6.46
CA ASN A 81 3.09 14.08 -6.40
C ASN A 81 3.72 13.18 -5.31
N PRO A 82 4.87 12.54 -5.57
CA PRO A 82 5.55 11.76 -4.55
C PRO A 82 5.76 12.64 -3.31
N ASN A 83 5.33 12.14 -2.15
CA ASN A 83 5.51 12.80 -0.86
C ASN A 83 4.80 14.16 -0.65
N THR A 84 3.83 14.53 -1.50
CA THR A 84 2.98 15.71 -1.22
C THR A 84 1.68 15.31 -0.55
N PRO A 85 1.38 15.82 0.65
CA PRO A 85 0.05 15.67 1.21
C PRO A 85 -0.97 16.49 0.41
N TYR A 86 -2.13 15.89 0.17
CA TYR A 86 -3.32 16.61 -0.27
C TYR A 86 -4.29 16.72 0.90
N MET A 87 -5.11 17.76 0.89
CA MET A 87 -6.35 17.77 1.65
C MET A 87 -7.49 18.06 0.69
N PHE A 88 -8.67 17.54 0.96
CA PHE A 88 -9.84 17.76 0.12
C PHE A 88 -11.10 17.92 0.95
N THR A 89 -12.11 18.54 0.36
CA THR A 89 -13.39 18.82 1.02
C THR A 89 -14.21 17.55 1.18
N VAL A 90 -14.67 17.27 2.39
CA VAL A 90 -15.53 16.13 2.73
C VAL A 90 -16.80 16.59 3.45
N LEU A 91 -17.98 16.09 3.04
CA LEU A 91 -19.25 16.32 3.75
C LEU A 91 -19.63 15.10 4.62
N PRO A 92 -20.33 15.28 5.75
CA PRO A 92 -20.79 14.19 6.59
C PRO A 92 -22.04 13.54 6.00
N PHE A 93 -21.87 12.66 5.00
CA PHE A 93 -22.94 11.75 4.61
C PHE A 93 -22.35 10.42 4.11
N LEU A 94 -22.75 9.30 4.74
CA LEU A 94 -22.24 7.95 4.51
C LEU A 94 -20.71 7.84 4.62
N GLY A 95 -20.17 8.41 5.71
CA GLY A 95 -18.78 8.18 6.12
C GLY A 95 -18.42 6.70 6.01
N PHE A 96 -17.28 6.42 5.39
CA PHE A 96 -16.62 5.12 5.23
C PHE A 96 -16.96 4.26 4.01
N ALA A 97 -18.17 4.30 3.42
CA ALA A 97 -18.57 3.30 2.40
C ALA A 97 -18.59 3.78 0.94
N LEU A 98 -18.70 5.08 0.70
CA LEU A 98 -18.75 5.67 -0.65
C LEU A 98 -17.66 6.74 -0.78
N PRO A 99 -17.11 6.99 -1.99
CA PRO A 99 -16.21 8.11 -2.22
C PRO A 99 -16.84 9.37 -1.64
N SER A 100 -16.07 10.06 -0.80
CA SER A 100 -16.48 11.24 -0.02
C SER A 100 -17.47 12.11 -0.81
N PRO A 101 -18.61 12.53 -0.23
CA PRO A 101 -19.60 13.31 -0.96
C PRO A 101 -18.98 14.58 -1.53
N ILE A 102 -18.84 14.57 -2.85
CA ILE A 102 -18.51 15.72 -3.67
C ILE A 102 -19.66 16.73 -3.53
N MET A 103 -19.35 18.01 -3.41
CA MET A 103 -20.31 19.06 -3.08
C MET A 103 -21.23 19.33 -4.28
N HIS A 104 -22.52 19.02 -4.17
CA HIS A 104 -23.48 19.51 -5.16
C HIS A 104 -23.95 20.92 -4.77
N VAL A 105 -23.48 21.94 -5.49
CA VAL A 105 -23.84 23.34 -5.25
C VAL A 105 -24.89 23.77 -6.27
N ARG A 106 -26.11 24.10 -5.82
CA ARG A 106 -27.15 24.68 -6.68
C ARG A 106 -26.75 26.08 -7.12
N GLN A 107 -27.44 26.60 -8.15
CA GLN A 107 -27.15 27.94 -8.69
C GLN A 107 -27.21 29.04 -7.62
N ARG A 108 -28.10 28.93 -6.63
CA ARG A 108 -28.24 29.94 -5.56
C ARG A 108 -27.40 29.64 -4.33
N ASP A 109 -26.85 28.45 -4.23
CA ASP A 109 -26.20 27.99 -3.01
C ASP A 109 -24.74 28.43 -2.99
N ALA A 110 -24.09 28.26 -1.84
CA ALA A 110 -22.67 28.51 -1.69
C ALA A 110 -22.01 27.46 -0.80
N VAL A 111 -20.73 27.27 -1.02
CA VAL A 111 -19.83 26.59 -0.09
C VAL A 111 -18.84 27.60 0.44
N VAL A 112 -18.60 27.54 1.75
CA VAL A 112 -17.60 28.38 2.43
C VAL A 112 -16.62 27.50 3.19
N LEU A 113 -15.37 27.46 2.75
CA LEU A 113 -14.26 26.90 3.52
C LEU A 113 -13.66 28.02 4.37
N LEU A 114 -13.57 27.79 5.69
CA LEU A 114 -12.86 28.68 6.61
C LEU A 114 -11.59 27.97 7.06
N ALA A 115 -10.45 28.65 6.93
CA ALA A 115 -9.16 28.06 7.28
C ALA A 115 -8.15 29.14 7.67
N ARG A 116 -7.02 28.68 8.21
CA ARG A 116 -5.81 29.48 8.29
C ARG A 116 -4.90 29.13 7.12
N ARG A 117 -4.13 30.12 6.65
CA ARG A 117 -2.98 29.91 5.77
C ARG A 117 -2.12 28.76 6.34
N PRO A 118 -1.69 27.80 5.51
CA PRO A 118 -0.74 26.77 5.95
C PRO A 118 0.51 27.40 6.60
N PRO A 119 1.15 26.72 7.56
CA PRO A 119 2.49 27.09 8.03
C PRO A 119 3.47 27.23 6.86
N SER A 120 4.62 27.85 7.12
CA SER A 120 5.64 28.05 6.09
C SER A 120 5.92 26.75 5.35
N ALA A 121 5.67 26.77 4.05
CA ALA A 121 5.82 25.66 3.14
C ALA A 121 6.37 26.20 1.83
N GLU A 122 7.16 25.39 1.13
CA GLU A 122 7.74 25.78 -0.16
C GLU A 122 6.67 26.06 -1.20
N TYR A 123 5.53 25.36 -1.11
CA TYR A 123 4.40 25.60 -1.97
C TYR A 123 3.09 25.10 -1.37
N PHE A 124 2.00 25.86 -1.59
CA PHE A 124 0.65 25.36 -1.44
C PHE A 124 -0.31 26.02 -2.42
N SER A 125 -1.42 25.34 -2.73
CA SER A 125 -2.52 25.91 -3.50
C SER A 125 -3.86 25.30 -3.17
N PHE A 126 -4.92 26.12 -3.21
CA PHE A 126 -6.32 25.72 -3.15
C PHE A 126 -6.91 25.81 -4.55
N THR A 127 -7.41 24.69 -5.06
CA THR A 127 -7.99 24.59 -6.40
C THR A 127 -9.35 23.94 -6.30
N THR A 128 -10.38 24.59 -6.84
CA THR A 128 -11.72 24.03 -6.90
C THR A 128 -11.96 23.40 -8.27
N PHE A 129 -12.43 22.16 -8.26
CA PHE A 129 -12.68 21.33 -9.43
C PHE A 129 -14.18 21.05 -9.58
N ALA A 130 -14.65 20.98 -10.83
CA ALA A 130 -15.80 20.17 -11.19
C ALA A 130 -15.35 18.70 -11.23
N ALA A 131 -15.61 17.94 -10.16
CA ALA A 131 -15.06 16.61 -9.97
C ALA A 131 -15.87 15.51 -10.68
N TRP A 132 -17.20 15.60 -10.66
CA TRP A 132 -18.06 14.56 -11.22
C TRP A 132 -19.37 15.10 -11.80
N THR A 133 -19.94 14.43 -12.80
CA THR A 133 -21.30 14.66 -13.29
C THR A 133 -21.99 13.31 -13.58
N PRO A 134 -23.33 13.20 -13.43
CA PRO A 134 -24.06 11.98 -13.78
C PRO A 134 -23.89 11.55 -15.23
N ARG A 135 -23.70 12.51 -16.14
CA ARG A 135 -23.61 12.24 -17.59
C ARG A 135 -22.21 11.81 -18.04
N ARG A 136 -21.16 12.31 -17.39
CA ARG A 136 -19.77 12.13 -17.85
C ARG A 136 -18.93 11.29 -16.89
N GLY A 137 -19.45 10.95 -15.71
CA GLY A 137 -18.65 10.33 -14.67
C GLY A 137 -17.67 11.34 -14.07
N VAL A 138 -16.44 10.89 -13.78
CA VAL A 138 -15.37 11.74 -13.26
C VAL A 138 -14.93 12.70 -14.36
N VAL A 139 -15.03 14.00 -14.08
CA VAL A 139 -14.58 15.06 -14.99
C VAL A 139 -13.29 15.66 -14.47
N PHE A 140 -13.26 16.11 -13.22
CA PHE A 140 -12.07 16.66 -12.55
C PHE A 140 -11.38 17.80 -13.33
N GLY A 141 -12.14 18.85 -13.66
CA GLY A 141 -11.63 20.06 -14.31
C GLY A 141 -11.64 21.27 -13.38
N SER A 142 -10.56 22.05 -13.32
CA SER A 142 -10.48 23.24 -12.49
C SER A 142 -11.46 24.34 -12.96
N LEU A 143 -11.98 25.14 -12.02
CA LEU A 143 -12.94 26.20 -12.32
C LEU A 143 -12.31 27.58 -12.56
N ALA A 144 -11.08 27.79 -12.10
CA ALA A 144 -10.35 29.05 -12.18
C ALA A 144 -8.87 28.80 -11.82
N ASP A 145 -8.02 29.83 -11.92
CA ASP A 145 -6.68 29.77 -11.34
C ASP A 145 -6.71 29.38 -9.86
N SER A 146 -5.70 28.62 -9.44
CA SER A 146 -5.55 28.23 -8.03
C SER A 146 -5.26 29.44 -7.14
N VAL A 147 -5.81 29.42 -5.92
CA VAL A 147 -5.44 30.36 -4.86
C VAL A 147 -4.23 29.79 -4.11
N ASN A 148 -3.04 30.32 -4.37
CA ASN A 148 -1.77 29.76 -3.91
C ASN A 148 -1.04 30.68 -2.94
N HIS A 149 0.17 30.33 -2.52
CA HIS A 149 0.91 31.10 -1.52
C HIS A 149 1.24 32.55 -1.91
N LEU A 150 1.19 32.90 -3.21
CA LEU A 150 1.36 34.27 -3.70
C LEU A 150 0.02 35.00 -3.92
N SER A 151 -1.04 34.27 -4.27
CA SER A 151 -2.37 34.85 -4.57
C SER A 151 -3.40 34.73 -3.44
N LEU A 152 -3.10 33.99 -2.37
CA LEU A 152 -3.98 33.81 -1.23
C LEU A 152 -4.09 35.10 -0.42
N ASN A 153 -5.26 35.71 -0.46
CA ASN A 153 -5.57 36.80 0.44
C ASN A 153 -6.00 36.25 1.81
N ALA A 154 -5.36 36.75 2.87
CA ALA A 154 -5.59 36.34 4.25
C ALA A 154 -5.48 37.55 5.19
N SER A 155 -6.03 37.44 6.40
CA SER A 155 -5.88 38.44 7.45
C SER A 155 -4.43 38.51 7.96
N ALA A 156 -4.14 39.48 8.84
CA ALA A 156 -2.83 39.57 9.52
C ALA A 156 -2.50 38.31 10.34
N SER A 157 -3.51 37.63 10.90
CA SER A 157 -3.36 36.35 11.60
C SER A 157 -3.31 35.14 10.65
N GLY A 158 -3.48 35.36 9.34
CA GLY A 158 -3.50 34.31 8.33
C GLY A 158 -4.85 33.62 8.14
N LEU A 159 -5.93 34.09 8.77
CA LEU A 159 -7.29 33.57 8.54
C LEU A 159 -7.81 33.98 7.17
N PHE A 160 -8.55 33.11 6.50
CA PHE A 160 -9.19 33.41 5.23
C PHE A 160 -10.49 32.61 5.05
N ALA A 161 -11.29 33.06 4.07
CA ALA A 161 -12.43 32.30 3.57
C ALA A 161 -12.24 32.01 2.07
N HIS A 162 -12.66 30.82 1.64
CA HIS A 162 -12.73 30.41 0.24
C HIS A 162 -14.19 30.09 -0.11
N ILE A 163 -14.81 30.95 -0.90
CA ILE A 163 -16.22 30.90 -1.27
C ILE A 163 -16.35 30.31 -2.67
N VAL A 164 -17.20 29.29 -2.82
CA VAL A 164 -17.57 28.71 -4.11
C VAL A 164 -19.06 28.93 -4.35
N THR A 165 -19.41 29.77 -5.33
CA THR A 165 -20.81 30.06 -5.71
C THR A 165 -20.90 30.61 -7.12
N SER A 166 -22.07 30.56 -7.76
CA SER A 166 -22.32 31.24 -9.05
C SER A 166 -23.21 32.48 -8.91
N ASN A 167 -23.83 32.72 -7.75
CA ASN A 167 -24.85 33.76 -7.59
C ASN A 167 -24.31 35.00 -6.88
N ARG A 168 -24.53 36.17 -7.49
CA ARG A 168 -24.06 37.46 -6.99
C ARG A 168 -24.67 37.81 -5.63
N ARG A 169 -25.97 37.61 -5.46
CA ARG A 169 -26.69 37.89 -4.21
C ARG A 169 -26.17 37.03 -3.06
N THR A 170 -26.01 35.74 -3.32
CA THR A 170 -25.47 34.77 -2.36
C THR A 170 -24.07 35.19 -1.93
N TYR A 171 -23.18 35.51 -2.88
CA TYR A 171 -21.85 36.01 -2.57
C TYR A 171 -21.89 37.25 -1.68
N SER A 172 -22.66 38.28 -2.03
CA SER A 172 -22.73 39.51 -1.24
C SER A 172 -23.30 39.30 0.17
N LEU A 173 -24.24 38.36 0.35
CA LEU A 173 -24.76 38.01 1.67
C LEU A 173 -23.70 37.28 2.51
N VAL A 174 -22.99 36.31 1.91
CA VAL A 174 -21.92 35.55 2.58
C VAL A 174 -20.75 36.46 2.94
N GLU A 175 -20.31 37.32 2.02
CA GLU A 175 -19.22 38.29 2.24
C GLU A 175 -19.53 39.22 3.41
N ARG A 176 -20.73 39.82 3.44
CA ARG A 176 -21.16 40.67 4.56
C ARG A 176 -21.19 39.91 5.89
N ALA A 177 -21.68 38.68 5.90
CA ALA A 177 -21.70 37.85 7.10
C ALA A 177 -20.28 37.55 7.59
N LEU A 178 -19.34 37.19 6.70
CA LEU A 178 -17.93 36.96 7.06
C LEU A 178 -17.27 38.22 7.64
N VAL A 179 -17.51 39.37 7.03
CA VAL A 179 -17.00 40.67 7.53
C VAL A 179 -17.57 41.00 8.90
N ALA A 180 -18.87 40.79 9.10
CA ALA A 180 -19.51 40.97 10.41
C ALA A 180 -18.99 39.97 11.48
N SER A 181 -18.47 38.82 11.06
CA SER A 181 -17.80 37.85 11.94
C SER A 181 -16.34 38.17 12.25
N GLY A 182 -15.82 39.30 11.75
CA GLY A 182 -14.45 39.77 12.02
C GLY A 182 -13.41 39.38 10.98
N LEU A 183 -13.79 38.76 9.86
CA LEU A 183 -12.87 38.48 8.76
C LEU A 183 -12.77 39.71 7.83
N PRO A 184 -11.58 40.31 7.60
CA PRO A 184 -11.47 41.43 6.67
C PRO A 184 -11.92 41.05 5.26
N ALA A 185 -12.63 41.94 4.55
CA ALA A 185 -13.10 41.67 3.19
C ALA A 185 -11.95 41.28 2.23
N ALA A 186 -10.76 41.86 2.44
CA ALA A 186 -9.57 41.50 1.69
C ALA A 186 -9.18 40.02 1.84
N ALA A 187 -9.50 39.35 2.96
CA ALA A 187 -9.16 37.95 3.23
C ALA A 187 -10.18 36.93 2.66
N ILE A 188 -11.06 37.37 1.75
CA ILE A 188 -12.10 36.54 1.14
C ILE A 188 -11.69 36.21 -0.30
N ASN A 189 -11.64 34.92 -0.61
CA ASN A 189 -11.26 34.39 -1.92
C ASN A 189 -12.50 33.79 -2.58
N LEU A 190 -12.79 34.17 -3.83
CA LEU A 190 -13.99 33.75 -4.56
C LEU A 190 -13.60 32.88 -5.77
N VAL A 191 -14.23 31.70 -5.86
CA VAL A 191 -14.28 30.87 -7.06
C VAL A 191 -15.71 30.84 -7.60
N VAL A 192 -15.86 31.20 -8.87
CA VAL A 192 -17.17 31.27 -9.54
C VAL A 192 -17.46 29.95 -10.25
N ILE A 193 -18.62 29.36 -9.99
CA ILE A 193 -19.10 28.20 -10.76
C ILE A 193 -19.72 28.71 -12.09
N PRO A 194 -19.26 28.25 -13.26
CA PRO A 194 -19.93 28.54 -14.53
C PRO A 194 -21.38 28.05 -14.54
N ALA A 195 -22.32 28.90 -14.95
CA ALA A 195 -23.75 28.63 -14.85
C ALA A 195 -24.18 27.31 -15.55
N HIS A 196 -23.55 26.97 -16.67
CA HIS A 196 -23.86 25.75 -17.43
C HIS A 196 -23.59 24.45 -16.65
N LEU A 197 -22.70 24.45 -15.66
CA LEU A 197 -22.38 23.26 -14.85
C LEU A 197 -23.52 22.91 -13.86
N HIS A 198 -24.37 23.86 -13.47
CA HIS A 198 -25.52 23.54 -12.63
C HIS A 198 -26.54 22.66 -13.36
N ALA A 199 -26.72 22.86 -14.68
CA ALA A 199 -27.62 22.06 -15.49
C ALA A 199 -27.16 20.59 -15.66
N GLU A 200 -25.87 20.32 -15.44
CA GLU A 200 -25.29 18.97 -15.54
C GLU A 200 -25.31 18.22 -14.21
N TRP A 201 -25.93 18.78 -13.17
CA TRP A 201 -25.89 18.23 -11.81
C TRP A 201 -24.45 17.98 -11.34
N THR A 202 -23.53 18.88 -11.72
CA THR A 202 -22.11 18.75 -11.40
C THR A 202 -21.89 18.79 -9.89
N GLN A 203 -20.93 17.99 -9.45
CA GLN A 203 -20.41 17.99 -8.11
C GLN A 203 -19.00 18.58 -8.11
N PHE A 204 -18.71 19.37 -7.08
CA PHE A 204 -17.49 20.15 -6.94
C PHE A 204 -16.65 19.73 -5.73
N GLU A 205 -15.34 19.88 -5.85
CA GLU A 205 -14.39 19.58 -4.77
C GLU A 205 -13.35 20.69 -4.68
N THR A 206 -12.96 21.10 -3.48
CA THR A 206 -11.78 21.95 -3.29
C THR A 206 -10.65 21.12 -2.74
N VAL A 207 -9.51 21.14 -3.43
CA VAL A 207 -8.30 20.42 -3.08
C VAL A 207 -7.24 21.42 -2.63
N LEU A 208 -6.68 21.21 -1.45
CA LEU A 208 -5.45 21.84 -0.98
C LEU A 208 -4.27 20.94 -1.32
N ARG A 209 -3.35 21.45 -2.14
CA ARG A 209 -2.06 20.84 -2.42
C ARG A 209 -1.01 21.48 -1.51
N LEU A 210 -0.16 20.67 -0.89
CA LEU A 210 0.91 21.12 -0.01
C LEU A 210 2.23 20.47 -0.41
N PHE A 211 3.30 21.25 -0.45
CA PHE A 211 4.65 20.76 -0.71
C PHE A 211 5.58 21.24 0.40
N ARG A 212 6.27 20.28 1.04
CA ARG A 212 7.37 20.45 2.01
C ARG A 212 7.20 21.65 2.95
N PHE A 213 6.67 21.38 4.12
CA PHE A 213 6.70 22.35 5.20
C PHE A 213 8.16 22.66 5.59
N ALA A 214 8.44 23.93 5.86
CA ALA A 214 9.70 24.34 6.47
C ALA A 214 9.85 23.70 7.86
N ASN A 215 8.73 23.60 8.60
CA ASN A 215 8.62 22.86 9.87
C ASN A 215 7.59 21.73 9.75
N GLN A 216 8.07 20.49 9.68
CA GLN A 216 7.19 19.32 9.51
C GLN A 216 6.25 19.09 10.70
N THR A 217 6.61 19.49 11.92
CA THR A 217 5.77 19.36 13.11
C THR A 217 4.54 20.27 13.00
N GLU A 218 4.74 21.55 12.69
CA GLU A 218 3.66 22.51 12.44
C GLU A 218 2.79 22.07 11.27
N GLY A 219 3.40 21.62 10.17
CA GLY A 219 2.68 21.08 9.03
C GLY A 219 1.80 19.87 9.40
N SER A 220 2.30 18.97 10.25
CA SER A 220 1.53 17.81 10.71
C SER A 220 0.41 18.19 11.68
N LEU A 221 0.55 19.28 12.45
CA LEU A 221 -0.54 19.84 13.24
C LEU A 221 -1.61 20.47 12.34
N TYR A 222 -1.20 21.20 11.30
CA TYR A 222 -2.09 21.79 10.31
C TYR A 222 -2.87 20.75 9.49
N LEU A 223 -2.21 19.68 9.06
CA LEU A 223 -2.86 18.59 8.33
C LEU A 223 -3.91 17.85 9.18
N ARG A 224 -3.75 17.89 10.51
CA ARG A 224 -4.68 17.30 11.48
C ARG A 224 -5.71 18.30 11.99
N SER A 225 -5.61 19.59 11.61
CA SER A 225 -6.61 20.55 12.03
C SER A 225 -7.87 20.43 11.17
N HIS A 226 -9.01 20.44 11.85
CA HIS A 226 -10.31 20.36 11.20
C HIS A 226 -10.68 21.73 10.65
N HIS A 227 -10.46 21.97 9.36
CA HIS A 227 -10.87 23.23 8.71
C HIS A 227 -12.33 23.13 8.28
N PRO A 228 -13.26 23.90 8.88
CA PRO A 228 -14.69 23.71 8.63
C PRO A 228 -15.09 24.17 7.23
N LEU A 229 -15.96 23.36 6.63
CA LEU A 229 -16.60 23.62 5.34
C LEU A 229 -18.10 23.79 5.59
N LEU A 230 -18.70 24.92 5.20
CA LEU A 230 -20.13 25.18 5.41
C LEU A 230 -20.87 25.15 4.08
N TYR A 231 -21.89 24.29 3.96
CA TYR A 231 -22.79 24.25 2.82
C TYR A 231 -24.03 25.11 3.10
N LEU A 232 -24.18 26.19 2.34
CA LEU A 232 -25.22 27.19 2.52
C LEU A 232 -26.32 27.03 1.47
N SER A 233 -27.56 26.84 1.91
CA SER A 233 -28.74 26.86 1.06
C SER A 233 -29.33 28.27 1.03
N ALA A 234 -29.67 28.76 -0.17
CA ALA A 234 -30.30 30.07 -0.33
C ALA A 234 -31.78 29.95 -0.72
N SER A 235 -32.63 30.78 -0.12
CA SER A 235 -34.08 30.84 -0.40
C SER A 235 -34.54 32.10 -1.12
N HIS A 236 -33.62 33.02 -1.43
CA HIS A 236 -33.93 34.21 -2.22
C HIS A 236 -34.14 33.88 -3.71
N ALA A 237 -34.70 34.82 -4.47
CA ALA A 237 -34.84 34.71 -5.93
C ALA A 237 -33.47 34.64 -6.63
N ASP A 238 -33.44 34.09 -7.85
CA ASP A 238 -32.24 34.13 -8.70
C ASP A 238 -31.87 35.57 -9.02
N GLU A 239 -30.57 35.84 -9.04
CA GLU A 239 -29.98 37.08 -9.52
C GLU A 239 -28.98 36.71 -10.63
N ALA A 240 -28.50 37.70 -11.37
CA ALA A 240 -27.48 37.51 -12.39
C ALA A 240 -26.28 36.71 -11.86
N ALA A 241 -25.86 35.72 -12.65
CA ALA A 241 -24.68 34.93 -12.34
C ALA A 241 -23.43 35.83 -12.24
N LEU A 242 -22.51 35.47 -11.35
CA LEU A 242 -21.19 36.06 -11.32
C LEU A 242 -20.45 35.69 -12.62
N PRO A 243 -19.73 36.63 -13.25
CA PRO A 243 -18.91 36.30 -14.41
C PRO A 243 -17.75 35.38 -13.96
N PRO A 244 -17.48 34.27 -14.68
CA PRO A 244 -16.30 33.47 -14.39
C PRO A 244 -15.03 34.31 -14.60
N ARG A 245 -14.04 34.17 -13.72
CA ARG A 245 -12.79 34.96 -13.80
C ARG A 245 -11.84 34.52 -14.93
N GLY A 246 -12.11 33.37 -15.57
CA GLY A 246 -11.21 32.79 -16.57
C GLY A 246 -9.84 32.40 -15.98
N TYR A 247 -8.88 32.08 -16.84
CA TYR A 247 -7.48 31.93 -16.47
C TYR A 247 -6.72 33.22 -16.77
N SER A 248 -5.87 33.63 -15.83
CA SER A 248 -5.00 34.79 -15.98
C SER A 248 -3.91 34.56 -17.01
N GLU A 249 -3.35 35.64 -17.56
CA GLU A 249 -2.24 35.56 -18.49
C GLU A 249 -0.99 34.99 -17.80
N ARG A 250 -0.41 33.93 -18.40
CA ARG A 250 0.74 33.21 -17.84
C ARG A 250 2.08 33.91 -18.11
N ARG A 251 2.14 34.80 -19.10
CA ARG A 251 3.33 35.56 -19.49
C ARG A 251 3.17 37.01 -19.04
N ARG A 252 4.15 37.52 -18.30
CA ARG A 252 4.26 38.93 -17.90
C ARG A 252 5.67 39.44 -18.21
N PRO A 253 5.90 40.76 -18.34
CA PRO A 253 7.26 41.31 -18.41
C PRO A 253 8.14 40.75 -17.29
N GLY A 254 9.32 40.23 -17.64
CA GLY A 254 10.24 39.58 -16.70
C GLY A 254 10.00 38.10 -16.43
N SER A 255 8.90 37.50 -16.94
CA SER A 255 8.73 36.05 -16.92
C SER A 255 9.88 35.37 -17.64
N ALA A 256 10.35 34.25 -17.11
CA ALA A 256 11.40 33.46 -17.72
C ALA A 256 11.05 33.08 -19.17
N ASP A 257 12.02 33.22 -20.05
CA ASP A 257 11.99 32.74 -21.42
C ASP A 257 13.24 31.89 -21.67
N GLU A 258 13.06 30.59 -21.53
CA GLU A 258 14.13 29.60 -21.57
C GLU A 258 14.52 29.24 -23.01
N ARG A 259 13.84 29.78 -24.04
CA ARG A 259 14.18 29.50 -25.45
C ARG A 259 15.63 29.85 -25.78
N GLY A 260 16.18 30.89 -25.14
CA GLY A 260 17.60 31.25 -25.25
C GLY A 260 18.57 30.22 -24.66
N LEU A 261 18.10 29.28 -23.82
CA LEU A 261 18.90 28.23 -23.21
C LEU A 261 18.99 26.96 -24.07
N ALA A 262 18.25 26.88 -25.19
CA ALA A 262 18.06 25.62 -25.94
C ALA A 262 19.38 24.97 -26.37
N SER A 263 20.30 25.76 -26.96
CA SER A 263 21.60 25.26 -27.41
C SER A 263 22.49 24.81 -26.24
N ALA A 264 22.48 25.54 -25.12
CA ALA A 264 23.24 25.18 -23.94
C ALA A 264 22.67 23.93 -23.25
N PHE A 265 21.35 23.78 -23.24
CA PHE A 265 20.66 22.61 -22.70
C PHE A 265 20.96 21.35 -23.52
N GLU A 266 21.00 21.46 -24.85
CA GLU A 266 21.42 20.36 -25.73
C GLU A 266 22.87 19.96 -25.49
N ALA A 267 23.78 20.93 -25.41
CA ALA A 267 25.19 20.67 -25.11
C ALA A 267 25.36 20.00 -23.73
N HIS A 268 24.58 20.41 -22.72
CA HIS A 268 24.58 19.78 -21.41
C HIS A 268 24.17 18.29 -21.49
N GLY A 269 23.10 17.98 -22.23
CA GLY A 269 22.65 16.60 -22.39
C GLY A 269 23.70 15.70 -23.06
N LEU A 270 24.38 16.20 -24.09
CA LEU A 270 25.50 15.49 -24.74
C LEU A 270 26.68 15.30 -23.79
N ALA A 271 27.01 16.31 -22.98
CA ALA A 271 28.07 16.22 -21.98
C ALA A 271 27.73 15.18 -20.89
N ALA A 272 26.48 15.14 -20.44
CA ALA A 272 26.02 14.14 -19.48
C ALA A 272 26.10 12.71 -20.04
N LEU A 273 25.70 12.50 -21.31
CA LEU A 273 25.89 11.21 -21.99
C LEU A 273 27.35 10.79 -22.06
N ALA A 274 28.28 11.73 -22.30
CA ALA A 274 29.71 11.45 -22.31
C ALA A 274 30.21 11.00 -20.93
N VAL A 275 29.72 11.61 -19.84
CA VAL A 275 30.03 11.19 -18.46
C VAL A 275 29.50 9.79 -18.18
N VAL A 276 28.27 9.48 -18.58
CA VAL A 276 27.72 8.12 -18.48
C VAL A 276 28.61 7.14 -19.26
N GLY A 277 28.97 7.46 -20.50
CA GLY A 277 29.89 6.64 -21.30
C GLY A 277 31.21 6.36 -20.58
N ALA A 278 31.85 7.40 -20.04
CA ALA A 278 33.09 7.27 -19.27
C ALA A 278 32.91 6.38 -18.03
N ALA A 279 31.84 6.57 -17.25
CA ALA A 279 31.55 5.80 -16.03
C ALA A 279 31.40 4.29 -16.28
N PHE A 280 30.96 3.91 -17.48
CA PHE A 280 30.81 2.51 -17.89
C PHE A 280 31.91 2.03 -18.86
N GLY A 281 32.97 2.82 -19.04
CA GLY A 281 34.15 2.49 -19.84
C GLY A 281 33.91 2.47 -21.35
N ARG A 282 32.86 3.10 -21.85
CA ARG A 282 32.36 2.97 -23.23
C ARG A 282 32.32 4.35 -23.90
N LEU A 283 33.01 4.50 -25.03
CA LEU A 283 32.97 5.71 -25.86
C LEU A 283 31.86 5.56 -26.91
N GLN A 284 30.84 6.42 -26.86
CA GLN A 284 29.93 6.59 -27.99
C GLN A 284 30.71 7.15 -29.18
N ARG A 285 30.78 6.39 -30.28
CA ARG A 285 31.18 6.95 -31.59
C ARG A 285 30.29 6.52 -32.76
N GLY A 286 29.18 5.80 -32.52
CA GLY A 286 28.40 5.21 -33.61
C GLY A 286 27.01 5.81 -33.80
N GLU A 287 26.17 5.74 -32.77
CA GLU A 287 24.78 6.16 -32.85
C GLU A 287 24.51 7.12 -31.71
N ALA A 288 24.24 8.39 -32.03
CA ALA A 288 23.80 9.37 -31.05
C ALA A 288 22.55 8.81 -30.37
N ALA A 289 22.56 8.69 -29.05
CA ALA A 289 21.35 8.31 -28.32
C ALA A 289 20.32 9.41 -28.59
N GLU A 290 19.27 9.08 -29.34
CA GLU A 290 18.24 10.06 -29.68
C GLU A 290 17.48 10.46 -28.41
N ALA A 291 17.40 11.77 -28.17
CA ALA A 291 16.66 12.31 -27.05
C ALA A 291 15.15 12.27 -27.36
N THR A 292 14.36 11.66 -26.49
CA THR A 292 12.91 11.86 -26.48
C THR A 292 12.61 13.15 -25.73
N ALA A 293 12.19 14.19 -26.45
CA ALA A 293 11.70 15.42 -25.81
C ALA A 293 10.36 15.17 -25.12
N PHE A 294 10.17 15.77 -23.94
CA PHE A 294 8.86 15.82 -23.31
C PHE A 294 8.02 16.86 -24.04
N ALA A 295 6.74 16.56 -24.27
CA ALA A 295 5.82 17.51 -24.88
C ALA A 295 4.75 17.94 -23.87
N PRO A 296 4.22 19.16 -23.98
CA PRO A 296 3.22 19.67 -23.05
C PRO A 296 1.91 18.86 -23.12
N LEU A 297 1.34 18.58 -21.96
CA LEU A 297 0.00 18.03 -21.81
C LEU A 297 -0.96 19.17 -21.52
N MET A 298 -1.58 19.77 -22.55
CA MET A 298 -2.49 20.93 -22.43
C MET A 298 -3.78 20.55 -21.73
N ILE A 299 -3.97 21.06 -20.52
CA ILE A 299 -5.18 20.84 -19.75
C ILE A 299 -5.61 22.18 -19.15
N ARG A 300 -6.74 22.69 -19.63
CA ARG A 300 -7.44 23.85 -19.08
C ARG A 300 -8.85 23.40 -18.74
N GLY A 301 -9.14 23.32 -17.45
CA GLY A 301 -10.37 22.81 -16.86
C GLY A 301 -11.61 23.45 -17.48
N LEU A 302 -11.65 24.77 -17.54
CA LEU A 302 -12.78 25.48 -18.15
C LEU A 302 -12.98 25.15 -19.63
N ASP A 303 -11.89 24.99 -20.40
CA ASP A 303 -11.96 24.70 -21.83
C ASP A 303 -12.48 23.27 -22.07
N CYS A 304 -12.00 22.28 -21.31
CA CYS A 304 -12.48 20.91 -21.42
C CYS A 304 -13.89 20.73 -20.85
N LEU A 305 -14.26 21.50 -19.81
CA LEU A 305 -15.63 21.53 -19.30
C LEU A 305 -16.59 22.07 -20.37
N ALA A 306 -16.26 23.21 -20.98
CA ALA A 306 -17.07 23.86 -22.02
C ALA A 306 -17.17 23.01 -23.29
N ASN A 307 -16.06 22.42 -23.74
CA ASN A 307 -16.01 21.59 -24.95
C ASN A 307 -16.46 20.14 -24.71
N ARG A 308 -16.82 19.79 -23.47
CA ARG A 308 -17.21 18.44 -23.05
C ARG A 308 -16.16 17.36 -23.34
N THR A 309 -14.88 17.72 -23.30
CA THR A 309 -13.76 16.77 -23.41
C THR A 309 -13.34 16.28 -22.02
N GLU A 310 -12.61 15.17 -21.92
CA GLU A 310 -12.12 14.70 -20.61
C GLU A 310 -11.19 15.77 -19.98
N CYS A 311 -11.41 16.08 -18.69
CA CYS A 311 -10.58 17.00 -17.93
C CYS A 311 -9.62 16.17 -17.07
N LEU A 312 -8.33 16.53 -17.08
CA LEU A 312 -7.27 15.64 -16.59
C LEU A 312 -6.76 16.04 -15.21
N GLY A 313 -7.62 16.60 -14.36
CA GLY A 313 -7.19 17.16 -13.09
C GLY A 313 -6.20 18.28 -13.27
N ASP A 314 -6.49 19.20 -14.18
CA ASP A 314 -5.58 20.31 -14.44
C ASP A 314 -5.34 21.12 -13.17
N CYS A 315 -4.08 21.36 -12.88
CA CYS A 315 -3.69 22.34 -11.89
C CYS A 315 -3.29 23.59 -12.68
N PRO A 316 -4.09 24.67 -12.67
CA PRO A 316 -3.85 25.84 -13.52
C PRO A 316 -2.55 26.57 -13.19
N ASP A 317 -2.09 26.42 -11.95
CA ASP A 317 -0.79 26.89 -11.49
C ASP A 317 0.36 25.94 -11.85
N ALA A 318 0.12 24.89 -12.63
CA ALA A 318 1.14 23.96 -13.10
C ALA A 318 1.23 23.92 -14.64
N ALA A 319 2.37 23.45 -15.13
CA ALA A 319 2.61 22.98 -16.48
C ALA A 319 3.01 21.50 -16.40
N TYR A 320 2.45 20.66 -17.26
CA TYR A 320 2.70 19.22 -17.29
C TYR A 320 3.35 18.85 -18.61
N PHE A 321 4.40 18.04 -18.56
CA PHE A 321 5.04 17.48 -19.75
C PHE A 321 5.30 16.00 -19.56
N GLY A 322 5.32 15.26 -20.67
CA GLY A 322 5.61 13.83 -20.66
C GLY A 322 6.25 13.36 -21.97
N PRO A 323 6.97 12.24 -21.94
CA PRO A 323 7.59 11.66 -23.13
C PRO A 323 6.53 11.07 -24.06
N HIS A 324 6.82 11.03 -25.36
CA HIS A 324 5.98 10.43 -26.40
C HIS A 324 4.55 10.98 -26.52
N ILE A 325 4.32 12.20 -26.03
CA ILE A 325 3.07 12.94 -26.24
C ILE A 325 3.12 13.54 -27.66
N SER A 326 2.23 13.08 -28.55
CA SER A 326 2.12 13.60 -29.94
C SER A 326 0.82 14.37 -30.13
N ALA A 327 0.85 15.60 -30.63
CA ALA A 327 -0.35 16.46 -30.77
C ALA A 327 -1.57 15.74 -31.40
N ASP A 328 -1.33 14.87 -32.37
CA ASP A 328 -2.36 14.21 -33.17
C ASP A 328 -2.82 12.84 -32.63
N SER A 329 -2.25 12.37 -31.51
CA SER A 329 -2.58 11.06 -30.91
C SER A 329 -3.13 11.23 -29.50
N ASP A 330 -4.22 10.51 -29.19
CA ASP A 330 -4.66 10.32 -27.80
C ASP A 330 -3.80 9.26 -27.07
N ALA A 331 -3.19 8.31 -27.78
CA ALA A 331 -2.34 7.32 -27.14
C ALA A 331 -0.92 7.89 -26.85
N ILE A 332 -0.48 7.76 -25.61
CA ILE A 332 0.89 8.01 -25.12
C ILE A 332 1.57 6.65 -24.92
N PRO A 333 2.55 6.27 -25.76
CA PRO A 333 3.38 5.10 -25.53
C PRO A 333 4.05 5.13 -24.16
N LEU A 334 3.95 4.03 -23.42
CA LEU A 334 4.62 3.86 -22.15
C LEU A 334 6.01 3.26 -22.33
N LEU A 335 6.89 3.59 -21.41
CA LEU A 335 8.28 3.16 -21.34
C LEU A 335 8.40 1.86 -20.55
N ARG A 336 9.51 1.14 -20.75
CA ARG A 336 9.87 -0.03 -19.95
C ARG A 336 11.37 -0.06 -19.68
N LEU A 337 11.73 -0.37 -18.44
CA LEU A 337 13.12 -0.57 -18.02
C LEU A 337 13.26 -2.06 -17.63
N SER A 338 13.37 -2.89 -18.68
CA SER A 338 13.17 -4.35 -18.60
C SER A 338 14.39 -5.15 -18.17
N SER A 339 15.57 -4.54 -18.10
CA SER A 339 16.82 -5.23 -17.76
C SER A 339 17.67 -4.43 -16.79
N ASP A 340 18.56 -5.13 -16.08
CA ASP A 340 19.57 -4.53 -15.20
C ASP A 340 20.67 -3.81 -15.99
N ALA A 341 20.66 -3.88 -17.32
CA ALA A 341 21.55 -3.15 -18.22
C ALA A 341 20.91 -1.85 -18.76
N ALA A 342 19.61 -1.66 -18.58
CA ALA A 342 18.92 -0.46 -19.04
C ALA A 342 19.12 0.70 -18.06
N LEU A 343 19.27 1.90 -18.59
CA LEU A 343 19.37 3.15 -17.85
C LEU A 343 18.61 4.24 -18.61
N HIS A 344 17.74 4.97 -17.92
CA HIS A 344 17.07 6.15 -18.45
C HIS A 344 17.74 7.39 -17.86
N LEU A 345 18.22 8.29 -18.71
CA LEU A 345 18.82 9.55 -18.31
C LEU A 345 17.84 10.68 -18.63
N VAL A 346 17.39 11.43 -17.63
CA VAL A 346 16.51 12.59 -17.80
C VAL A 346 17.34 13.84 -17.58
N THR A 347 17.34 14.74 -18.55
CA THR A 347 17.97 16.07 -18.44
C THR A 347 16.87 17.13 -18.48
N MET A 348 16.94 18.17 -17.65
CA MET A 348 15.96 19.25 -17.61
C MET A 348 16.62 20.60 -17.29
N VAL A 349 15.91 21.70 -17.56
CA VAL A 349 16.31 23.03 -17.08
C VAL A 349 16.03 23.11 -15.58
N ASN A 350 16.92 23.77 -14.83
CA ASN A 350 16.63 24.11 -13.45
C ASN A 350 15.64 25.30 -13.42
N HIS A 351 14.36 25.01 -13.63
CA HIS A 351 13.30 26.01 -13.72
C HIS A 351 13.19 26.91 -12.48
N ARG A 352 13.66 26.44 -11.32
CA ARG A 352 13.77 27.26 -10.10
C ARG A 352 14.87 28.30 -10.23
N ALA A 353 16.07 27.90 -10.66
CA ALA A 353 17.18 28.83 -10.89
C ALA A 353 16.87 29.83 -12.02
N ALA A 354 16.11 29.42 -13.03
CA ALA A 354 15.65 30.27 -14.12
C ALA A 354 14.46 31.17 -13.76
N ASN A 355 13.91 31.10 -12.53
CA ASN A 355 12.68 31.77 -12.10
C ASN A 355 11.45 31.45 -12.98
N ALA A 356 11.46 30.34 -13.72
CA ALA A 356 10.30 29.88 -14.48
C ALA A 356 9.25 29.21 -13.58
N SER A 357 9.69 28.59 -12.48
CA SER A 357 8.82 27.90 -11.52
C SER A 357 9.35 28.06 -10.09
N VAL A 358 8.48 28.12 -9.09
CA VAL A 358 8.93 27.98 -7.68
C VAL A 358 9.24 26.53 -7.30
N TYR A 359 8.65 25.59 -8.04
CA TYR A 359 8.75 24.17 -7.76
C TYR A 359 8.69 23.37 -9.07
N ALA A 360 9.64 22.46 -9.27
CA ALA A 360 9.64 21.52 -10.39
C ALA A 360 9.82 20.08 -9.91
N SER A 361 9.31 19.12 -10.66
CA SER A 361 9.49 17.69 -10.37
C SER A 361 9.42 16.82 -11.60
N ILE A 362 10.12 15.68 -11.56
CA ILE A 362 9.92 14.54 -12.44
C ILE A 362 9.41 13.38 -11.60
N ALA A 363 8.17 12.97 -11.85
CA ALA A 363 7.55 11.83 -11.19
C ALA A 363 7.59 10.60 -12.09
N VAL A 364 7.83 9.42 -11.50
CA VAL A 364 7.64 8.13 -12.19
C VAL A 364 6.22 7.66 -11.95
N LEU A 365 5.47 7.45 -13.03
CA LEU A 365 4.06 7.07 -13.01
C LEU A 365 3.88 5.70 -13.66
N ARG A 366 3.06 4.82 -13.07
CA ARG A 366 2.68 3.53 -13.66
C ARG A 366 1.22 3.56 -14.10
N PRO A 367 0.80 2.83 -15.15
CA PRO A 367 -0.61 2.77 -15.54
C PRO A 367 -1.46 2.13 -14.43
N ALA A 368 -2.73 2.51 -14.36
CA ALA A 368 -3.69 1.88 -13.46
C ALA A 368 -3.91 0.40 -13.81
N ASP A 369 -3.98 0.08 -15.10
CA ASP A 369 -3.88 -1.28 -15.64
C ASP A 369 -2.41 -1.62 -15.90
N ARG A 370 -1.86 -2.57 -15.13
CA ARG A 370 -0.46 -3.00 -15.21
C ARG A 370 -0.08 -3.59 -16.57
N ALA A 371 -1.05 -4.10 -17.33
CA ALA A 371 -0.83 -4.67 -18.67
C ALA A 371 -0.82 -3.60 -19.78
N ALA A 372 -1.24 -2.36 -19.47
CA ALA A 372 -1.31 -1.30 -20.47
C ALA A 372 0.07 -0.93 -20.99
N LYS A 373 0.19 -0.83 -22.33
CA LYS A 373 1.40 -0.38 -23.03
C LYS A 373 1.32 1.08 -23.48
N THR A 374 0.13 1.66 -23.39
CA THR A 374 -0.19 3.03 -23.76
C THR A 374 -1.10 3.62 -22.72
N LEU A 375 -1.01 4.93 -22.50
CA LEU A 375 -2.02 5.71 -21.79
C LEU A 375 -2.86 6.46 -22.80
N SER A 376 -4.14 6.65 -22.53
CA SER A 376 -4.90 7.69 -23.21
C SER A 376 -4.54 9.04 -22.59
N LYS A 377 -4.33 10.07 -23.40
CA LYS A 377 -4.11 11.44 -22.93
C LYS A 377 -5.33 11.89 -22.19
N GLY A 378 -6.52 11.77 -22.78
CA GLY A 378 -7.78 12.19 -22.17
C GLY A 378 -8.11 11.47 -20.86
N ARG A 379 -7.71 10.20 -20.71
CA ARG A 379 -8.01 9.42 -19.50
C ARG A 379 -6.91 9.47 -18.45
N MET A 380 -5.66 9.61 -18.89
CA MET A 380 -4.41 9.53 -18.12
C MET A 380 -4.53 8.73 -16.81
N ALA A 381 -5.00 7.49 -16.91
CA ALA A 381 -5.26 6.64 -15.75
C ALA A 381 -3.93 6.10 -15.21
N VAL A 382 -3.25 6.94 -14.42
CA VAL A 382 -1.90 6.69 -13.90
C VAL A 382 -1.84 6.76 -12.39
N ARG A 383 -1.05 5.85 -11.83
CA ARG A 383 -0.70 5.76 -10.42
C ARG A 383 0.68 6.36 -10.23
N ALA A 384 0.78 7.36 -9.37
CA ALA A 384 2.08 7.85 -8.98
C ALA A 384 2.84 6.82 -8.14
N THR A 385 4.13 6.70 -8.40
CA THR A 385 5.03 5.94 -7.52
C THR A 385 5.64 6.89 -6.49
N PRO A 386 6.23 6.40 -5.39
CA PRO A 386 7.03 7.25 -4.50
C PRO A 386 8.37 7.68 -5.15
N LEU A 387 8.63 7.28 -6.39
CA LEU A 387 9.89 7.52 -7.09
C LEU A 387 9.77 8.75 -7.99
N GLY A 388 10.86 9.49 -8.05
CA GLY A 388 10.96 10.75 -8.76
C GLY A 388 12.01 11.61 -8.09
N PHE A 389 12.13 12.83 -8.56
CA PHE A 389 12.99 13.84 -7.97
C PHE A 389 12.34 15.22 -8.18
N THR A 390 12.78 16.18 -7.38
CA THR A 390 12.17 17.49 -7.19
C THR A 390 13.23 18.57 -7.18
N SER A 391 12.83 19.82 -7.41
CA SER A 391 13.73 20.98 -7.41
C SER A 391 14.43 21.30 -6.09
N PHE A 392 14.28 20.43 -5.10
CA PHE A 392 14.95 20.49 -3.83
C PHE A 392 15.99 19.39 -3.64
N ASP A 393 16.10 18.46 -4.59
CA ASP A 393 17.07 17.36 -4.58
C ASP A 393 18.38 17.75 -5.28
N TRP A 394 18.45 18.92 -5.92
CA TRP A 394 19.61 19.36 -6.72
C TRP A 394 20.11 20.77 -6.37
N PRO A 395 21.35 21.14 -6.74
CA PRO A 395 21.95 22.43 -6.37
C PRO A 395 21.15 23.61 -6.91
N ALA A 396 20.96 24.64 -6.08
CA ALA A 396 20.18 25.82 -6.44
C ALA A 396 20.81 26.66 -7.59
N ALA A 397 22.12 26.55 -7.81
CA ALA A 397 22.87 27.42 -8.72
C ALA A 397 23.08 26.86 -10.14
N GLY A 398 22.85 25.56 -10.38
CA GLY A 398 23.04 24.97 -11.70
C GLY A 398 21.92 25.35 -12.66
N ALA A 399 22.23 25.71 -13.92
CA ALA A 399 21.23 26.04 -14.93
C ALA A 399 20.47 24.81 -15.47
N PHE A 400 21.08 23.63 -15.40
CA PHE A 400 20.55 22.37 -15.90
C PHE A 400 20.73 21.27 -14.86
N VAL A 401 19.89 20.25 -14.95
CA VAL A 401 19.88 19.10 -14.03
C VAL A 401 19.83 17.83 -14.85
N THR A 402 20.59 16.83 -14.44
CA THR A 402 20.55 15.49 -15.02
C THR A 402 20.37 14.43 -13.96
N TRP A 403 19.41 13.52 -14.18
CA TRP A 403 19.07 12.45 -13.25
C TRP A 403 18.96 11.10 -13.95
N ALA A 404 19.56 10.06 -13.37
CA ALA A 404 19.49 8.71 -13.90
C ALA A 404 18.42 7.86 -13.19
N PHE A 405 17.74 6.98 -13.94
CA PHE A 405 16.87 5.94 -13.41
C PHE A 405 17.33 4.57 -13.92
N THR A 406 17.44 3.59 -13.02
CA THR A 406 18.02 2.27 -13.30
C THR A 406 17.39 1.18 -12.44
N ARG A 407 17.47 -0.09 -12.84
CA ARG A 407 17.17 -1.24 -11.96
C ARG A 407 18.38 -1.71 -11.16
N ASN A 408 19.58 -1.42 -11.65
CA ASN A 408 20.82 -1.91 -11.08
C ASN A 408 21.43 -0.86 -10.14
N PRO A 409 21.50 -1.10 -8.81
CA PRO A 409 22.08 -0.16 -7.86
C PRO A 409 23.57 0.10 -8.12
N GLN A 410 24.29 -0.83 -8.76
CA GLN A 410 25.70 -0.62 -9.14
C GLN A 410 25.87 0.48 -10.19
N HIS A 411 24.84 0.77 -10.99
CA HIS A 411 24.90 1.88 -11.95
C HIS A 411 24.94 3.21 -11.22
N CYS A 412 24.12 3.40 -10.18
CA CYS A 412 24.14 4.61 -9.37
C CYS A 412 25.48 4.79 -8.68
N ALA A 413 26.01 3.75 -8.04
CA ALA A 413 27.32 3.80 -7.39
C ALA A 413 28.46 4.18 -8.36
N ARG A 414 28.41 3.70 -9.60
CA ARG A 414 29.40 4.06 -10.63
C ARG A 414 29.26 5.50 -11.11
N LEU A 415 28.03 5.97 -11.32
CA LEU A 415 27.78 7.36 -11.72
C LEU A 415 28.19 8.34 -10.61
N GLU A 416 27.97 7.96 -9.36
CA GLU A 416 28.45 8.72 -8.20
C GLU A 416 29.98 8.72 -8.10
N ALA A 417 30.64 7.57 -8.31
CA ALA A 417 32.10 7.49 -8.33
C ALA A 417 32.76 8.18 -9.54
N ALA A 418 32.05 8.29 -10.66
CA ALA A 418 32.50 9.01 -11.85
C ALA A 418 32.25 10.52 -11.76
N ALA A 419 31.49 10.98 -10.76
CA ALA A 419 31.41 12.40 -10.46
C ALA A 419 32.82 12.91 -10.13
N PRO A 420 33.20 14.10 -10.61
CA PRO A 420 34.50 14.69 -10.27
C PRO A 420 34.70 14.63 -8.75
N GLY A 421 35.76 13.95 -8.31
CA GLY A 421 36.08 13.84 -6.88
C GLY A 421 36.28 15.23 -6.27
N GLU A 422 36.21 15.33 -4.93
CA GLU A 422 36.26 16.59 -4.16
C GLU A 422 37.50 17.50 -4.40
N GLY A 423 38.44 17.10 -5.27
CA GLY A 423 39.60 17.89 -5.70
C GLY A 423 39.54 18.45 -7.13
N ALA A 424 38.48 18.18 -7.91
CA ALA A 424 38.26 18.93 -9.14
C ALA A 424 37.90 20.37 -8.74
N GLY A 425 38.67 21.36 -9.19
CA GLY A 425 38.55 22.75 -8.73
C GLY A 425 37.10 23.24 -8.69
N GLU A 426 36.81 24.18 -7.78
CA GLU A 426 35.51 24.73 -7.32
C GLU A 426 34.46 25.13 -8.38
N GLY A 427 34.63 24.81 -9.67
CA GLY A 427 33.68 25.02 -10.75
C GLY A 427 33.38 23.80 -11.64
N ALA A 428 33.91 22.61 -11.35
CA ALA A 428 33.58 21.40 -12.11
C ALA A 428 32.17 20.90 -11.75
N ALA A 429 31.15 21.46 -12.39
CA ALA A 429 29.76 21.08 -12.16
C ALA A 429 29.58 19.56 -12.39
N ARG A 430 28.96 18.89 -11.41
CA ARG A 430 28.50 17.51 -11.54
C ARG A 430 27.49 17.46 -12.68
N LEU A 431 27.81 16.73 -13.76
CA LEU A 431 26.93 16.64 -14.94
C LEU A 431 25.81 15.60 -14.80
N VAL A 432 25.86 14.75 -13.78
CA VAL A 432 24.80 13.81 -13.41
C VAL A 432 24.51 14.00 -11.92
N ASP A 433 23.53 14.83 -11.60
CA ASP A 433 23.22 15.30 -10.24
C ASP A 433 22.76 14.18 -9.31
N GLY A 434 22.08 13.17 -9.84
CA GLY A 434 21.62 12.05 -9.02
C GLY A 434 21.19 10.81 -9.80
N CYS A 435 20.84 9.77 -9.05
CA CYS A 435 20.42 8.49 -9.59
C CYS A 435 19.40 7.81 -8.67
N THR A 436 18.28 7.35 -9.24
CA THR A 436 17.23 6.61 -8.55
C THR A 436 17.18 5.16 -9.04
N VAL A 437 17.25 4.22 -8.11
CA VAL A 437 16.98 2.82 -8.39
C VAL A 437 15.45 2.60 -8.39
N LEU A 438 14.93 1.99 -9.45
CA LEU A 438 13.53 1.60 -9.58
C LEU A 438 13.35 0.17 -9.02
N PRO A 439 12.87 -0.01 -7.78
CA PRO A 439 12.60 -1.34 -7.25
C PRO A 439 11.39 -2.00 -7.93
N ASP A 440 11.44 -3.32 -8.06
CA ASP A 440 10.34 -4.13 -8.61
C ASP A 440 9.03 -3.98 -7.81
N ALA A 441 9.11 -3.60 -6.53
CA ALA A 441 7.95 -3.31 -5.69
C ALA A 441 7.19 -2.03 -6.09
N ALA A 442 7.86 -1.05 -6.72
CA ALA A 442 7.24 0.21 -7.14
C ALA A 442 6.69 0.13 -8.57
N VAL A 443 7.44 -0.52 -9.47
CA VAL A 443 7.06 -0.80 -10.85
C VAL A 443 7.66 -2.17 -11.17
N ALA A 444 6.88 -3.20 -11.52
CA ALA A 444 7.46 -4.51 -11.81
C ALA A 444 8.30 -4.49 -13.10
N ARG A 445 9.18 -5.48 -13.32
CA ARG A 445 10.14 -5.49 -14.45
C ARG A 445 9.43 -5.61 -15.81
N GLU A 446 8.27 -6.24 -15.82
CA GLU A 446 7.37 -6.41 -16.96
C GLU A 446 6.38 -5.26 -17.14
N GLU A 447 6.17 -4.44 -16.11
CA GLU A 447 5.25 -3.32 -16.16
C GLU A 447 5.82 -2.16 -16.98
N HIS A 448 4.92 -1.46 -17.68
CA HIS A 448 5.25 -0.21 -18.35
C HIS A 448 5.03 0.96 -17.39
N PHE A 449 5.69 2.08 -17.65
CA PHE A 449 5.58 3.30 -16.85
C PHE A 449 5.87 4.52 -17.72
N THR A 450 5.68 5.72 -17.19
CA THR A 450 6.06 6.97 -17.87
C THR A 450 6.65 7.97 -16.87
N TYR A 451 7.18 9.06 -17.39
CA TYR A 451 7.64 10.20 -16.61
C TYR A 451 6.65 11.36 -16.78
N CYS A 452 6.46 12.13 -15.72
CA CYS A 452 5.71 13.38 -15.79
C CYS A 452 6.56 14.50 -15.18
N GLU A 453 6.97 15.43 -16.02
CA GLU A 453 7.53 16.69 -15.60
C GLU A 453 6.43 17.65 -15.20
N ARG A 454 6.63 18.36 -14.10
CA ARG A 454 5.67 19.31 -13.56
C ARG A 454 6.38 20.56 -13.13
N LEU A 455 5.95 21.70 -13.64
CA LEU A 455 6.48 23.02 -13.30
C LEU A 455 5.37 23.84 -12.66
N TYR A 456 5.53 24.20 -11.40
CA TYR A 456 4.52 24.89 -10.63
C TYR A 456 4.90 26.34 -10.42
N LEU A 457 3.90 27.20 -10.61
CA LEU A 457 3.87 28.61 -10.28
C LEU A 457 5.01 29.42 -10.88
N ASN A 458 4.70 30.23 -11.88
CA ASN A 458 5.49 31.38 -12.24
C ASN A 458 5.37 32.41 -11.08
N PRO A 459 6.46 32.72 -10.38
CA PRO A 459 6.43 33.60 -9.22
C PRO A 459 6.02 35.04 -9.54
N LEU A 460 6.10 35.47 -10.80
CA LEU A 460 5.74 36.83 -11.21
C LEU A 460 4.25 37.01 -11.54
N SER A 461 3.60 35.94 -12.03
CA SER A 461 2.17 35.97 -12.36
C SER A 461 1.30 35.37 -11.28
N ALA A 462 1.88 34.58 -10.36
CA ALA A 462 1.15 33.69 -9.45
C ALA A 462 0.24 32.67 -10.18
N THR A 463 0.53 32.39 -11.46
CA THR A 463 -0.14 31.38 -12.30
C THR A 463 0.85 30.30 -12.71
N GLY A 464 0.45 29.30 -13.49
CA GLY A 464 1.42 28.35 -14.04
C GLY A 464 2.34 29.02 -15.07
N PRO A 465 3.53 28.45 -15.34
CA PRO A 465 4.46 28.97 -16.35
C PRO A 465 3.84 29.05 -17.74
N ALA A 466 4.39 29.89 -18.62
CA ALA A 466 4.02 29.92 -20.04
C ALA A 466 4.72 28.77 -20.77
N TRP A 467 3.94 27.80 -21.26
CA TRP A 467 4.48 26.52 -21.71
C TRP A 467 5.34 26.62 -22.97
N ASP A 468 5.05 27.60 -23.81
CA ASP A 468 5.82 27.93 -25.02
C ASP A 468 7.10 28.73 -24.71
N ALA A 469 7.30 29.15 -23.46
CA ALA A 469 8.48 29.89 -22.99
C ALA A 469 9.42 29.03 -22.13
N VAL A 470 9.06 27.79 -21.79
CA VAL A 470 9.89 26.88 -21.00
C VAL A 470 10.41 25.75 -21.87
N LEU A 471 11.61 25.27 -21.58
CA LEU A 471 12.19 24.12 -22.27
C LEU A 471 11.84 22.84 -21.49
N PRO A 472 11.10 21.90 -22.08
CA PRO A 472 10.73 20.67 -21.41
C PRO A 472 11.94 19.73 -21.26
N ALA A 473 11.85 18.79 -20.32
CA ALA A 473 12.84 17.75 -20.11
C ALA A 473 13.08 16.89 -21.36
N ARG A 474 14.26 16.26 -21.41
CA ARG A 474 14.65 15.29 -22.42
C ARG A 474 14.99 13.96 -21.75
N LEU A 475 14.59 12.86 -22.36
CA LEU A 475 14.89 11.50 -21.92
C LEU A 475 15.78 10.79 -22.93
N TYR A 476 16.85 10.16 -22.43
CA TYR A 476 17.69 9.25 -23.18
C TYR A 476 17.50 7.84 -22.63
N THR A 477 17.14 6.88 -23.48
CA THR A 477 17.04 5.47 -23.10
C THR A 477 18.31 4.74 -23.54
N LEU A 478 19.08 4.25 -22.57
CA LEU A 478 20.39 3.66 -22.77
C LEU A 478 20.37 2.17 -22.46
N ARG A 479 20.98 1.38 -23.33
CA ARG A 479 21.26 -0.04 -23.12
C ARG A 479 22.75 -0.24 -22.92
N LEU A 480 23.16 -0.31 -21.66
CA LEU A 480 24.57 -0.42 -21.25
C LEU A 480 25.18 -1.78 -21.58
N ASP A 481 24.45 -2.73 -22.14
CA ASP A 481 24.97 -3.96 -22.72
C ASP A 481 25.36 -3.77 -24.20
N GLU A 482 24.56 -3.04 -24.95
CA GLU A 482 24.73 -2.77 -26.39
C GLU A 482 25.85 -1.77 -26.72
N TRP A 483 26.21 -0.91 -25.76
CA TRP A 483 27.26 0.10 -25.93
C TRP A 483 28.66 -0.53 -26.04
N GLN A 484 29.07 -1.09 -27.17
CA GLN A 484 30.32 -1.84 -27.27
C GLN A 484 31.53 -1.05 -26.73
N LEU A 485 32.38 -1.72 -25.95
CA LEU A 485 33.68 -1.21 -25.54
C LEU A 485 34.50 -0.91 -26.80
N ALA A 486 35.10 0.27 -26.90
CA ALA A 486 36.16 0.47 -27.88
C ALA A 486 37.21 -0.64 -27.65
N PRO A 487 37.68 -1.34 -28.69
CA PRO A 487 38.69 -2.36 -28.51
C PRO A 487 39.89 -1.72 -27.78
N PRO A 488 40.42 -2.34 -26.73
CA PRO A 488 41.57 -1.80 -26.00
C PRO A 488 42.74 -1.59 -26.99
N PRO A 489 43.59 -0.58 -26.79
CA PRO A 489 44.80 -0.42 -27.59
C PRO A 489 45.59 -1.74 -27.61
N PRO A 490 46.18 -2.11 -28.76
CA PRO A 490 46.81 -3.42 -28.91
C PRO A 490 47.86 -3.62 -27.81
N PRO A 491 47.80 -4.73 -27.05
CA PRO A 491 48.77 -4.99 -26.00
C PRO A 491 50.17 -5.21 -26.62
N PRO A 492 51.26 -4.84 -25.91
CA PRO A 492 52.61 -5.20 -26.33
C PRO A 492 52.74 -6.74 -26.50
N PRO A 493 53.64 -7.20 -27.39
CA PRO A 493 53.71 -8.60 -27.82
C PRO A 493 53.83 -9.56 -26.63
N ARG A 494 52.97 -10.59 -26.63
CA ARG A 494 52.78 -11.53 -25.52
C ARG A 494 53.85 -12.63 -25.46
N LEU A 495 54.32 -12.93 -24.25
CA LEU A 495 54.94 -14.21 -23.87
C LEU A 495 53.91 -15.37 -23.88
N PRO A 496 54.35 -16.65 -23.96
CA PRO A 496 53.49 -17.79 -24.29
C PRO A 496 52.48 -18.10 -23.18
N ARG A 497 51.24 -18.43 -23.58
CA ARG A 497 50.13 -18.77 -22.67
C ARG A 497 50.03 -20.27 -22.40
N LEU A 498 49.80 -20.59 -21.12
CA LEU A 498 49.40 -21.88 -20.55
C LEU A 498 48.03 -22.41 -21.09
N PRO A 499 47.73 -23.72 -20.92
CA PRO A 499 46.67 -24.41 -21.64
C PRO A 499 45.24 -24.11 -21.18
N ARG A 500 44.32 -24.42 -22.09
CA ARG A 500 42.95 -23.90 -22.28
C ARG A 500 41.85 -24.46 -21.35
N TRP A 501 42.18 -25.17 -20.27
CA TRP A 501 41.20 -25.91 -19.45
C TRP A 501 40.67 -25.18 -18.20
N LEU A 502 41.02 -23.91 -18.00
CA LEU A 502 40.65 -23.11 -16.81
C LEU A 502 39.64 -21.97 -17.06
N ARG A 503 38.71 -22.11 -18.01
CA ARG A 503 37.64 -21.11 -18.20
C ARG A 503 36.24 -21.68 -17.95
N LEU A 504 35.76 -21.42 -16.74
CA LEU A 504 34.39 -21.60 -16.28
C LEU A 504 33.41 -20.68 -17.04
N SER A 505 32.36 -21.29 -17.56
CA SER A 505 31.18 -20.68 -18.18
C SER A 505 30.15 -20.22 -17.13
N ARG A 506 29.59 -19.02 -17.29
CA ARG A 506 28.32 -18.53 -16.71
C ARG A 506 27.30 -18.41 -17.86
N ARG A 507 26.00 -18.65 -17.75
CA ARG A 507 25.14 -19.29 -16.73
C ARG A 507 23.79 -19.51 -17.45
N SER A 508 23.55 -20.70 -17.98
CA SER A 508 22.19 -21.19 -18.22
C SER A 508 21.58 -21.57 -16.86
N ARG A 509 20.25 -21.46 -16.73
CA ARG A 509 19.53 -21.99 -15.55
C ARG A 509 20.05 -23.40 -15.24
N PRO A 510 20.39 -23.73 -13.98
CA PRO A 510 20.73 -25.10 -13.67
C PRO A 510 19.49 -25.94 -14.02
N ALA A 511 19.66 -26.91 -14.91
CA ALA A 511 18.85 -28.11 -14.84
C ALA A 511 18.89 -28.55 -13.36
N VAL A 512 17.74 -28.96 -12.83
CA VAL A 512 17.63 -29.55 -11.49
C VAL A 512 18.57 -30.75 -11.46
N GLY A 513 19.83 -30.50 -11.11
CA GLY A 513 20.80 -31.53 -10.80
C GLY A 513 20.27 -32.19 -9.54
N GLY A 514 20.16 -33.51 -9.55
CA GLY A 514 19.83 -34.29 -8.38
C GLY A 514 20.87 -34.05 -7.30
N GLY A 515 20.72 -32.95 -6.56
CA GLY A 515 21.44 -32.72 -5.32
C GLY A 515 21.17 -33.92 -4.43
N GLU A 516 22.23 -34.47 -3.85
CA GLU A 516 22.08 -35.58 -2.90
C GLU A 516 21.07 -35.17 -1.84
N LEU A 517 20.06 -36.03 -1.64
CA LEU A 517 19.10 -35.85 -0.55
C LEU A 517 19.88 -35.74 0.77
N PRO A 518 19.49 -34.85 1.71
CA PRO A 518 20.14 -34.77 3.00
C PRO A 518 20.23 -36.14 3.67
N ARG A 519 21.35 -36.38 4.35
CA ARG A 519 21.48 -37.58 5.18
C ARG A 519 20.55 -37.44 6.38
N GLY A 520 20.04 -38.57 6.87
CA GLY A 520 19.16 -38.58 8.04
C GLY A 520 17.68 -38.30 7.76
N ILE A 521 17.24 -38.30 6.49
CA ILE A 521 15.80 -38.40 6.19
C ILE A 521 15.25 -39.66 6.87
N PRO A 522 14.14 -39.55 7.65
CA PRO A 522 13.57 -40.69 8.35
C PRO A 522 13.28 -41.88 7.42
N PRO A 523 13.30 -43.12 7.96
CA PRO A 523 12.80 -44.27 7.20
C PRO A 523 11.32 -44.04 6.81
N PRO A 524 10.82 -44.78 5.81
CA PRO A 524 9.41 -44.71 5.41
C PRO A 524 8.50 -44.95 6.61
N LEU A 525 7.57 -44.02 6.83
CA LEU A 525 6.61 -44.10 7.95
C LEU A 525 5.23 -44.58 7.47
N PRO A 526 4.44 -45.24 8.35
CA PRO A 526 3.09 -45.63 8.01
C PRO A 526 2.21 -44.47 7.56
N LEU A 527 1.36 -44.72 6.55
CA LEU A 527 0.35 -43.79 6.06
C LEU A 527 -1.01 -44.21 6.60
N ALA A 528 -1.75 -43.26 7.17
CA ALA A 528 -3.15 -43.44 7.47
C ALA A 528 -3.96 -43.14 6.20
N MET A 529 -4.57 -44.17 5.62
CA MET A 529 -5.52 -44.03 4.52
C MET A 529 -6.91 -43.93 5.13
N PRO A 530 -7.66 -42.85 4.91
CA PRO A 530 -8.97 -42.76 5.48
C PRO A 530 -9.96 -43.62 4.69
N PRO A 531 -11.09 -44.02 5.29
CA PRO A 531 -12.11 -44.77 4.57
C PRO A 531 -12.57 -44.02 3.30
N PRO A 532 -12.87 -44.73 2.19
CA PRO A 532 -13.40 -44.10 0.99
C PRO A 532 -14.61 -43.20 1.30
N GLY A 533 -14.60 -41.98 0.77
CA GLY A 533 -15.69 -41.00 0.96
C GLY A 533 -15.68 -40.25 2.29
N SER A 534 -14.66 -40.43 3.14
CA SER A 534 -14.49 -39.61 4.33
C SER A 534 -14.06 -38.18 3.98
N SER A 535 -14.59 -37.22 4.74
CA SER A 535 -14.20 -35.81 4.66
C SER A 535 -12.97 -35.53 5.52
N LEU A 536 -12.11 -34.63 5.04
CA LEU A 536 -11.00 -34.08 5.82
C LEU A 536 -11.56 -33.13 6.88
N ARG A 537 -11.27 -33.45 8.13
CA ARG A 537 -11.47 -32.58 9.28
C ARG A 537 -10.16 -31.84 9.53
N PHE A 538 -10.11 -30.61 9.07
CA PHE A 538 -8.89 -29.84 9.05
C PHE A 538 -8.82 -28.94 10.28
N PHE A 539 -7.82 -29.17 11.14
CA PHE A 539 -7.46 -28.20 12.16
C PHE A 539 -6.70 -27.04 11.49
N HIS A 540 -7.42 -25.94 11.31
CA HIS A 540 -6.96 -24.77 10.58
C HIS A 540 -6.38 -23.75 11.56
N ILE A 541 -5.05 -23.63 11.56
CA ILE A 541 -4.35 -22.51 12.16
C ILE A 541 -4.31 -21.41 11.10
N ILE A 542 -5.26 -20.45 11.13
CA ILE A 542 -5.33 -19.34 10.17
C ILE A 542 -3.95 -18.78 9.88
N LYS A 543 -3.56 -18.83 8.61
CA LYS A 543 -2.75 -17.88 7.83
C LYS A 543 -2.77 -18.38 6.38
N THR A 544 -2.28 -17.54 5.48
CA THR A 544 -1.96 -17.81 4.06
C THR A 544 -1.87 -19.29 3.62
N GLY A 545 -1.14 -20.16 4.33
CA GLY A 545 -1.03 -21.58 3.98
C GLY A 545 -2.32 -22.42 4.12
N GLY A 546 -3.13 -22.18 5.16
CA GLY A 546 -4.40 -22.87 5.38
C GLY A 546 -5.47 -22.45 4.38
N GLU A 547 -5.62 -21.14 4.14
CA GLU A 547 -6.54 -20.64 3.10
C GLU A 547 -6.11 -21.05 1.70
N SER A 548 -4.79 -21.10 1.43
CA SER A 548 -4.28 -21.64 0.16
C SER A 548 -4.64 -23.13 0.00
N LEU A 549 -4.65 -23.90 1.09
CA LEU A 549 -5.13 -25.28 1.08
C LEU A 549 -6.64 -25.35 0.85
N GLU A 550 -7.43 -24.50 1.50
CA GLU A 550 -8.90 -24.45 1.33
C GLU A 550 -9.28 -24.10 -0.12
N LEU A 551 -8.65 -23.07 -0.70
CA LEU A 551 -8.83 -22.70 -2.10
C LEU A 551 -8.42 -23.82 -3.05
N HIS A 552 -7.31 -24.51 -2.74
CA HIS A 552 -6.87 -25.65 -3.52
C HIS A 552 -7.88 -26.80 -3.47
N LEU A 553 -8.40 -27.14 -2.28
CA LEU A 553 -9.40 -28.20 -2.09
C LEU A 553 -10.78 -27.81 -2.63
N ALA A 554 -11.12 -26.52 -2.65
CA ALA A 554 -12.32 -26.03 -3.32
C ALA A 554 -12.25 -26.25 -4.84
N ALA A 555 -11.06 -26.13 -5.43
CA ALA A 555 -10.81 -26.45 -6.85
C ALA A 555 -10.62 -27.96 -7.09
N HIS A 556 -10.23 -28.73 -6.06
CA HIS A 556 -9.94 -30.16 -6.12
C HIS A 556 -10.62 -30.89 -4.95
N PRO A 557 -11.91 -31.24 -5.07
CA PRO A 557 -12.81 -31.54 -3.92
C PRO A 557 -12.53 -32.85 -3.19
N HIS A 558 -11.40 -33.50 -3.41
CA HIS A 558 -11.04 -34.77 -2.78
C HIS A 558 -9.70 -34.67 -2.03
N PRO A 559 -9.71 -34.79 -0.70
CA PRO A 559 -10.88 -35.06 0.16
C PRO A 559 -11.75 -33.79 0.37
N PRO A 560 -13.08 -33.93 0.53
CA PRO A 560 -13.94 -32.78 0.83
C PRO A 560 -13.68 -32.28 2.25
N LEU A 561 -13.72 -30.96 2.46
CA LEU A 561 -13.56 -30.35 3.78
C LEU A 561 -14.87 -30.41 4.59
N ASP A 562 -14.81 -30.86 5.85
CA ASP A 562 -15.96 -30.88 6.77
C ASP A 562 -15.73 -29.98 7.99
N TYR A 563 -16.36 -28.80 8.02
CA TYR A 563 -16.35 -27.86 9.14
C TYR A 563 -17.46 -28.09 10.17
N SER A 564 -18.31 -29.11 10.00
CA SER A 564 -19.47 -29.34 10.88
C SER A 564 -19.07 -29.57 12.34
N HIS A 565 -17.91 -30.19 12.55
CA HIS A 565 -17.36 -30.43 13.87
C HIS A 565 -16.91 -29.13 14.55
N CYS A 566 -16.26 -28.21 13.82
CA CYS A 566 -15.89 -26.90 14.33
C CYS A 566 -17.10 -26.05 14.68
N ARG A 567 -18.14 -26.07 13.83
CA ARG A 567 -19.42 -25.42 14.14
C ARG A 567 -20.05 -25.98 15.42
N ARG A 568 -20.04 -27.30 15.61
CA ARG A 568 -20.53 -27.93 16.84
C ARG A 568 -19.69 -27.55 18.05
N ALA A 569 -18.37 -27.59 17.94
CA ALA A 569 -17.44 -27.18 19.00
C ALA A 569 -17.66 -25.70 19.40
N ALA A 570 -17.77 -24.81 18.42
CA ALA A 570 -18.07 -23.39 18.63
C ALA A 570 -19.38 -23.17 19.39
N THR A 571 -20.43 -23.94 19.07
CA THR A 571 -21.72 -23.86 19.78
C THR A 571 -21.71 -24.55 21.15
N GLY A 572 -20.89 -25.60 21.32
CA GLY A 572 -20.87 -26.48 22.48
C GLY A 572 -19.91 -26.05 23.60
N SER A 573 -18.92 -25.20 23.30
CA SER A 573 -17.88 -24.71 24.23
C SER A 573 -18.41 -23.87 25.41
N GLY A 574 -19.73 -23.74 25.57
CA GLY A 574 -20.31 -23.22 26.80
C GLY A 574 -19.97 -21.76 27.09
N TRP A 575 -19.77 -20.94 26.06
CA TRP A 575 -19.40 -19.51 26.13
C TRP A 575 -20.17 -18.68 27.18
N ARG A 576 -21.41 -19.05 27.51
CA ARG A 576 -22.19 -18.43 28.59
C ARG A 576 -21.60 -18.62 30.00
N ARG A 577 -20.77 -19.64 30.25
CA ARG A 577 -20.21 -19.94 31.58
C ARG A 577 -18.99 -19.10 31.95
N ASN A 578 -18.27 -18.54 30.96
CA ASN A 578 -17.07 -17.71 31.19
C ASN A 578 -17.36 -16.21 31.23
N LEU A 579 -18.59 -15.77 30.92
CA LEU A 579 -19.02 -14.36 31.01
C LEU A 579 -19.22 -13.87 32.45
N SER A 580 -19.20 -14.75 33.45
CA SER A 580 -19.61 -14.42 34.82
C SER A 580 -18.47 -13.97 35.76
N THR A 581 -17.19 -14.09 35.38
CA THR A 581 -16.09 -13.93 36.35
C THR A 581 -14.95 -12.98 35.98
N SER A 582 -14.88 -12.38 34.78
CA SER A 582 -13.79 -11.42 34.50
C SER A 582 -14.00 -10.51 33.29
N ALA A 583 -13.48 -9.27 33.40
CA ALA A 583 -13.51 -8.14 32.46
C ALA A 583 -14.93 -7.63 32.08
N GLY A 584 -15.04 -6.33 31.79
CA GLY A 584 -16.34 -5.67 31.57
C GLY A 584 -17.22 -6.43 30.56
N ALA A 585 -18.50 -6.61 30.91
CA ALA A 585 -19.44 -7.47 30.19
C ALA A 585 -19.47 -7.24 28.66
N ALA A 586 -19.17 -6.02 28.20
CA ALA A 586 -19.08 -5.67 26.79
C ALA A 586 -17.89 -6.32 26.06
N CYS A 587 -16.68 -6.28 26.63
CA CYS A 587 -15.49 -6.88 26.02
C CYS A 587 -15.61 -8.41 25.98
N ALA A 588 -16.07 -9.02 27.07
CA ALA A 588 -16.26 -10.47 27.13
C ALA A 588 -17.34 -10.94 26.14
N ALA A 589 -18.44 -10.19 25.98
CA ALA A 589 -19.49 -10.49 25.00
C ALA A 589 -19.02 -10.31 23.54
N ALA A 590 -18.28 -9.24 23.26
CA ALA A 590 -17.71 -8.99 21.93
C ALA A 590 -16.71 -10.07 21.54
N ALA A 591 -15.75 -10.39 22.43
CA ALA A 591 -14.78 -11.46 22.24
C ALA A 591 -15.45 -12.81 22.03
N ALA A 592 -16.44 -13.17 22.85
CA ALA A 592 -17.18 -14.41 22.68
C ALA A 592 -17.92 -14.49 21.33
N SER A 593 -18.47 -13.36 20.86
CA SER A 593 -19.16 -13.28 19.56
C SER A 593 -18.18 -13.47 18.40
N VAL A 594 -17.03 -12.79 18.43
CA VAL A 594 -16.00 -12.95 17.38
C VAL A 594 -15.47 -14.37 17.36
N SER A 595 -15.18 -14.91 18.54
CA SER A 595 -14.68 -16.27 18.72
C SER A 595 -15.66 -17.29 18.19
N GLY A 596 -16.96 -17.15 18.50
CA GLY A 596 -18.00 -18.03 17.98
C GLY A 596 -18.09 -18.01 16.45
N VAL A 597 -17.95 -16.82 15.83
CA VAL A 597 -17.94 -16.66 14.37
C VAL A 597 -16.69 -17.27 13.75
N LEU A 598 -15.49 -16.95 14.26
CA LEU A 598 -14.21 -17.44 13.72
C LEU A 598 -14.04 -18.94 13.91
N CYS A 599 -14.38 -19.49 15.09
CA CYS A 599 -14.36 -20.93 15.32
C CYS A 599 -15.35 -21.68 14.42
N ALA A 600 -16.54 -21.11 14.18
CA ALA A 600 -17.53 -21.73 13.30
C ALA A 600 -17.18 -21.65 11.82
N ALA A 601 -16.53 -20.56 11.39
CA ALA A 601 -16.15 -20.34 10.00
C ALA A 601 -14.88 -21.11 9.62
N ASN A 602 -13.84 -21.02 10.44
CA ASN A 602 -12.46 -21.33 10.02
C ASN A 602 -11.76 -22.34 10.93
N CYS A 603 -12.48 -23.14 11.75
CA CYS A 603 -11.87 -24.16 12.62
C CYS A 603 -10.78 -23.67 13.59
N GLU A 604 -10.92 -22.40 13.96
CA GLU A 604 -10.42 -21.61 15.09
C GLU A 604 -9.81 -22.17 16.38
N CYS A 605 -9.99 -23.46 16.68
CA CYS A 605 -10.24 -23.89 18.07
C CYS A 605 -9.18 -24.89 18.57
N CYS A 606 -9.39 -25.50 19.74
CA CYS A 606 -8.45 -26.50 20.22
C CYS A 606 -8.42 -27.73 19.31
N ALA A 607 -7.23 -28.30 19.09
CA ALA A 607 -7.11 -29.56 18.35
C ALA A 607 -7.87 -30.71 19.03
N SER A 608 -8.02 -30.65 20.35
CA SER A 608 -8.84 -31.58 21.13
C SER A 608 -10.31 -31.54 20.71
N ASP A 609 -10.85 -30.36 20.35
CA ASP A 609 -12.23 -30.18 19.88
C ASP A 609 -12.46 -30.79 18.49
N VAL A 610 -11.44 -30.74 17.65
CA VAL A 610 -11.48 -31.29 16.29
C VAL A 610 -11.60 -32.83 16.31
N ARG A 611 -10.96 -33.50 17.28
CA ARG A 611 -10.79 -34.95 17.27
C ARG A 611 -11.93 -35.77 17.89
N VAL A 612 -12.90 -35.16 18.58
CA VAL A 612 -13.93 -35.90 19.34
C VAL A 612 -14.84 -36.80 18.46
N GLY A 613 -14.88 -36.64 17.14
CA GLY A 613 -15.88 -37.30 16.29
C GLY A 613 -15.42 -38.38 15.30
N GLY A 614 -14.22 -38.98 15.42
CA GLY A 614 -13.67 -39.90 14.38
C GLY A 614 -13.38 -39.24 13.03
N GLY A 615 -12.92 -39.95 11.99
CA GLY A 615 -12.69 -39.40 10.64
C GLY A 615 -11.24 -39.06 10.29
N PHE A 616 -10.99 -38.49 9.11
CA PHE A 616 -9.66 -38.13 8.61
C PHE A 616 -9.25 -36.75 9.12
N ASN A 617 -8.44 -36.69 10.17
CA ASN A 617 -8.04 -35.43 10.78
C ASN A 617 -6.72 -34.96 10.20
N GLY A 618 -6.69 -33.68 9.86
CA GLY A 618 -5.54 -33.01 9.28
C GLY A 618 -5.06 -31.84 10.12
N LEU A 619 -3.75 -31.59 10.09
CA LEU A 619 -3.14 -30.39 10.64
C LEU A 619 -2.08 -29.84 9.68
N LEU A 620 -1.99 -28.52 9.58
CA LEU A 620 -0.95 -27.82 8.83
C LEU A 620 -0.18 -26.89 9.78
N ILE A 621 1.12 -27.13 9.96
CA ILE A 621 1.99 -26.32 10.83
C ILE A 621 3.01 -25.50 10.03
N ARG A 622 3.68 -24.56 10.68
CA ARG A 622 4.65 -23.62 10.09
C ARG A 622 5.86 -23.45 10.97
N SER A 623 7.03 -23.18 10.38
CA SER A 623 8.25 -22.90 11.15
C SER A 623 8.00 -21.82 12.22
N PRO A 624 8.47 -22.02 13.47
CA PRO A 624 8.04 -21.19 14.60
C PRO A 624 8.26 -19.69 14.43
N ARG A 625 9.45 -19.25 13.96
CA ARG A 625 9.73 -17.85 13.66
C ARG A 625 8.76 -17.31 12.61
N ALA A 626 8.58 -18.03 11.50
CA ALA A 626 7.69 -17.60 10.44
C ALA A 626 6.22 -17.58 10.87
N HIS A 627 5.81 -18.49 11.77
CA HIS A 627 4.47 -18.50 12.35
C HIS A 627 4.21 -17.26 13.20
N LEU A 628 5.07 -16.99 14.18
CA LEU A 628 4.95 -15.84 15.07
C LEU A 628 5.07 -14.52 14.30
N LEU A 629 6.02 -14.40 13.38
CA LEU A 629 6.14 -13.21 12.52
C LEU A 629 4.92 -13.01 11.63
N SER A 630 4.28 -14.08 11.19
CA SER A 630 3.05 -13.98 10.41
C SER A 630 1.85 -13.56 11.27
N LEU A 631 1.79 -14.00 12.54
CA LEU A 631 0.80 -13.51 13.51
C LEU A 631 1.03 -12.03 13.79
N PHE A 632 2.25 -11.65 14.15
CA PHE A 632 2.62 -10.27 14.42
C PHE A 632 2.38 -9.35 13.23
N SER A 633 2.80 -9.75 12.03
CA SER A 633 2.62 -8.92 10.85
C SER A 633 1.16 -8.78 10.48
N HIS A 634 0.34 -9.82 10.68
CA HIS A 634 -1.10 -9.70 10.53
C HIS A 634 -1.66 -8.67 11.52
N CYS A 635 -1.39 -8.82 12.82
CA CYS A 635 -1.72 -7.84 13.86
C CYS A 635 -1.33 -6.40 13.48
N HIS A 636 -0.07 -6.19 13.11
CA HIS A 636 0.49 -4.87 12.87
C HIS A 636 0.07 -4.25 11.53
N THR A 637 -0.09 -5.03 10.46
CA THR A 637 -0.31 -4.51 9.10
C THR A 637 -1.72 -4.75 8.55
N ALA A 638 -2.34 -5.90 8.82
CA ALA A 638 -3.69 -6.20 8.33
C ALA A 638 -4.75 -5.34 9.02
N HIS A 639 -4.55 -4.99 10.29
CA HIS A 639 -5.46 -4.13 11.05
C HIS A 639 -5.28 -2.64 10.72
N THR A 640 -4.12 -2.24 10.21
CA THR A 640 -3.80 -0.83 9.93
C THR A 640 -3.97 -0.48 8.44
N ARG A 641 -3.86 -1.45 7.52
CA ARG A 641 -3.96 -1.22 6.08
C ARG A 641 -5.20 -1.90 5.49
N ASN A 642 -6.35 -1.23 5.60
CA ASN A 642 -7.56 -1.57 4.85
C ASN A 642 -7.32 -1.41 3.35
N THR A 643 -7.30 -2.51 2.60
CA THR A 643 -7.38 -2.46 1.14
C THR A 643 -8.73 -2.99 0.71
N TRP A 644 -9.49 -2.19 -0.06
CA TRP A 644 -10.76 -2.61 -0.65
C TRP A 644 -10.62 -3.79 -1.61
N SER A 645 -9.42 -4.08 -2.12
CA SER A 645 -9.13 -5.35 -2.80
C SER A 645 -9.44 -6.56 -1.90
N ARG A 646 -9.27 -6.42 -0.60
CA ARG A 646 -9.59 -7.44 0.40
C ARG A 646 -11.09 -7.52 0.68
N VAL A 647 -11.77 -6.37 0.79
CA VAL A 647 -13.24 -6.30 0.92
C VAL A 647 -13.94 -6.92 -0.29
N ALA A 648 -13.43 -6.63 -1.49
CA ALA A 648 -13.97 -7.14 -2.75
C ALA A 648 -13.64 -8.61 -3.00
N ALA A 649 -12.49 -9.09 -2.52
CA ALA A 649 -12.09 -10.49 -2.65
C ALA A 649 -12.76 -11.39 -1.59
N ASP A 650 -13.03 -10.87 -0.39
CA ASP A 650 -13.53 -11.65 0.75
C ASP A 650 -14.28 -10.77 1.78
N LEU A 651 -15.53 -10.43 1.44
CA LEU A 651 -16.42 -9.64 2.31
C LEU A 651 -16.66 -10.31 3.68
N PRO A 652 -16.86 -11.65 3.79
CA PRO A 652 -16.94 -12.33 5.08
C PRO A 652 -15.69 -12.11 5.96
N GLN A 653 -14.49 -12.26 5.40
CA GLN A 653 -13.25 -12.04 6.15
C GLN A 653 -13.12 -10.58 6.60
N TYR A 654 -13.50 -9.63 5.76
CA TYR A 654 -13.51 -8.21 6.15
C TYR A 654 -14.50 -7.93 7.29
N ALA A 655 -15.70 -8.50 7.25
CA ALA A 655 -16.66 -8.37 8.34
C ALA A 655 -16.09 -8.95 9.65
N ALA A 656 -15.44 -10.11 9.59
CA ALA A 656 -14.76 -10.68 10.75
C ALA A 656 -13.66 -9.76 11.31
N GLU A 657 -12.87 -9.10 10.44
CA GLU A 657 -11.86 -8.13 10.85
C GLU A 657 -12.44 -6.87 11.49
N VAL A 658 -13.57 -6.35 11.00
CA VAL A 658 -14.25 -5.20 11.60
C VAL A 658 -14.73 -5.54 13.01
N VAL A 659 -15.34 -6.71 13.19
CA VAL A 659 -15.79 -7.17 14.51
C VAL A 659 -14.59 -7.37 15.44
N LEU A 660 -13.49 -7.91 14.92
CA LEU A 660 -12.24 -8.08 15.67
C LEU A 660 -11.67 -6.73 16.14
N ARG A 661 -11.62 -5.70 15.28
CA ARG A 661 -11.16 -4.35 15.67
C ARG A 661 -12.06 -3.67 16.68
N ALA A 662 -13.38 -3.79 16.50
CA ALA A 662 -14.33 -3.28 17.48
C ALA A 662 -14.11 -3.94 18.85
N THR A 663 -13.73 -5.22 18.86
CA THR A 663 -13.42 -5.97 20.07
C THR A 663 -12.08 -5.56 20.68
N GLU A 664 -11.02 -5.42 19.88
CA GLU A 664 -9.71 -4.87 20.31
C GLU A 664 -9.90 -3.53 21.03
N HIS A 665 -10.66 -2.64 20.41
CA HIS A 665 -11.00 -1.33 20.97
C HIS A 665 -11.79 -1.46 22.29
N ALA A 666 -12.83 -2.30 22.32
CA ALA A 666 -13.65 -2.51 23.51
C ALA A 666 -12.90 -3.18 24.67
N CYS A 667 -11.90 -4.00 24.37
CA CYS A 667 -11.09 -4.72 25.35
C CYS A 667 -9.84 -3.97 25.79
N GLY A 668 -9.58 -2.77 25.27
CA GLY A 668 -8.36 -2.00 25.57
C GLY A 668 -7.06 -2.73 25.21
N SER A 669 -7.17 -3.81 24.41
CA SER A 669 -6.05 -4.63 23.96
C SER A 669 -5.92 -4.41 22.47
N TYR A 670 -4.94 -3.59 22.12
CA TYR A 670 -4.58 -3.34 20.74
C TYR A 670 -3.45 -4.27 20.35
N CYS A 671 -3.57 -4.86 19.17
CA CYS A 671 -2.50 -5.50 18.43
C CYS A 671 -1.40 -4.48 18.09
N GLY A 672 -0.62 -4.04 19.09
CA GLY A 672 0.37 -2.98 19.00
C GLY A 672 -0.24 -1.58 19.07
N THR A 673 0.20 -0.78 20.04
CA THR A 673 -0.20 0.64 20.21
C THR A 673 0.47 1.59 19.21
N SER A 674 1.36 1.11 18.34
CA SER A 674 2.11 1.98 17.45
C SER A 674 1.65 1.85 16.00
N PHE A 675 1.07 2.94 15.50
CA PHE A 675 1.15 3.31 14.09
C PHE A 675 2.61 3.66 13.68
N ASP A 676 3.60 3.30 14.49
CA ASP A 676 5.00 3.58 14.20
C ASP A 676 5.42 2.81 12.97
N GLY A 677 6.03 3.53 12.03
CA GLY A 677 6.66 2.91 10.86
C GLY A 677 7.82 1.95 11.21
N ASN A 678 8.21 1.85 12.48
CA ASN A 678 9.28 0.97 12.95
C ASN A 678 8.74 -0.36 13.49
N TRP A 679 8.38 -1.25 12.56
CA TRP A 679 7.87 -2.61 12.84
C TRP A 679 8.80 -3.42 13.77
N SER A 680 10.12 -3.27 13.67
CA SER A 680 11.07 -4.00 14.51
C SER A 680 11.05 -3.55 15.96
N ALA A 681 10.87 -2.26 16.23
CA ALA A 681 10.72 -1.74 17.59
C ALA A 681 9.41 -2.24 18.21
N ALA A 682 8.31 -2.24 17.44
CA ALA A 682 7.04 -2.78 17.89
C ALA A 682 7.11 -4.28 18.20
N LEU A 683 7.85 -5.06 17.40
CA LEU A 683 8.11 -6.47 17.67
C LEU A 683 8.93 -6.65 18.96
N ALA A 684 9.96 -5.83 19.15
CA ALA A 684 10.78 -5.86 20.36
C ALA A 684 9.96 -5.60 21.62
N GLU A 685 9.12 -4.56 21.60
CA GLU A 685 8.22 -4.22 22.70
C GLU A 685 7.24 -5.36 23.00
N ALA A 686 6.65 -5.94 21.95
CA ALA A 686 5.70 -7.05 22.10
C ALA A 686 6.36 -8.32 22.66
N LEU A 687 7.62 -8.61 22.31
CA LEU A 687 8.37 -9.75 22.87
C LEU A 687 8.84 -9.48 24.31
N ALA A 688 9.07 -8.22 24.67
CA ALA A 688 9.49 -7.81 26.01
C ALA A 688 8.32 -7.69 27.00
N ALA A 689 7.12 -7.41 26.50
CA ALA A 689 5.92 -7.31 27.31
C ALA A 689 5.59 -8.66 27.95
N ARG A 690 5.84 -8.81 29.26
CA ARG A 690 5.35 -9.96 30.01
C ARG A 690 3.81 -9.94 29.99
N PRO A 691 3.14 -11.09 29.80
CA PRO A 691 1.69 -11.13 29.81
C PRO A 691 1.18 -10.56 31.14
N ARG A 692 0.37 -9.50 31.07
CA ARG A 692 -0.35 -9.01 32.24
C ARG A 692 -1.33 -10.09 32.69
N ALA A 693 -1.53 -10.23 34.01
CA ALA A 693 -2.52 -11.14 34.60
C ALA A 693 -3.98 -10.67 34.34
N GLU A 694 -4.25 -10.09 33.18
CA GLU A 694 -5.60 -9.71 32.75
C GLU A 694 -6.30 -10.96 32.22
N ALA A 695 -7.57 -11.15 32.57
CA ALA A 695 -8.27 -12.41 32.28
C ALA A 695 -8.59 -12.65 30.79
N LEU A 696 -8.48 -11.61 29.95
CA LEU A 696 -8.68 -11.70 28.51
C LEU A 696 -7.67 -10.79 27.80
N SER A 697 -6.92 -11.34 26.84
CA SER A 697 -5.95 -10.59 26.02
C SER A 697 -6.17 -10.89 24.55
N VAL A 698 -6.25 -9.84 23.72
CA VAL A 698 -6.28 -9.96 22.26
C VAL A 698 -4.84 -10.07 21.75
N LEU A 699 -4.51 -11.24 21.19
CA LEU A 699 -3.25 -11.59 20.54
C LEU A 699 -1.95 -11.16 21.24
N PRO A 700 -1.54 -11.85 22.33
CA PRO A 700 -0.13 -11.88 22.68
C PRO A 700 0.65 -12.72 21.64
N LEU A 701 1.92 -12.36 21.41
CA LEU A 701 2.87 -13.14 20.59
C LEU A 701 3.09 -14.59 21.07
N HIS A 702 2.48 -14.96 22.18
CA HIS A 702 2.57 -16.27 22.83
C HIS A 702 1.50 -17.27 22.37
N ASN A 703 0.77 -16.97 21.29
CA ASN A 703 -0.11 -17.96 20.67
C ASN A 703 0.69 -18.88 19.75
N THR A 704 0.94 -20.10 20.22
CA THR A 704 1.82 -21.05 19.54
C THR A 704 1.07 -22.32 19.12
N GLN A 705 1.61 -23.07 18.16
CA GLN A 705 1.03 -24.32 17.65
C GLN A 705 0.98 -25.39 18.74
N ALA A 706 2.03 -25.49 19.56
CA ALA A 706 2.05 -26.43 20.68
C ALA A 706 0.91 -26.17 21.67
N HIS A 707 0.60 -24.89 21.93
CA HIS A 707 -0.51 -24.53 22.81
C HIS A 707 -1.86 -25.00 22.26
N ALA A 708 -2.13 -24.77 20.96
CA ALA A 708 -3.36 -25.21 20.33
C ALA A 708 -3.53 -26.74 20.32
N LEU A 709 -2.42 -27.49 20.40
CA LEU A 709 -2.43 -28.95 20.52
C LEU A 709 -2.64 -29.45 21.95
N SER A 710 -2.19 -28.69 22.96
CA SER A 710 -2.31 -29.06 24.36
C SER A 710 -3.57 -28.53 25.06
N CYS A 711 -4.29 -27.59 24.44
CA CYS A 711 -5.44 -26.95 25.09
C CYS A 711 -6.65 -27.88 25.27
N SER A 712 -7.39 -27.66 26.36
CA SER A 712 -8.66 -28.32 26.66
C SER A 712 -9.78 -27.27 26.77
N THR A 713 -11.03 -27.67 26.53
CA THR A 713 -12.21 -26.79 26.64
C THR A 713 -12.35 -26.11 28.00
N ALA A 714 -11.77 -26.69 29.07
CA ALA A 714 -11.75 -26.14 30.43
C ALA A 714 -10.51 -25.26 30.72
N GLY A 715 -9.45 -25.36 29.90
CA GLY A 715 -8.19 -24.61 30.03
C GLY A 715 -8.03 -23.46 29.03
N GLY A 716 -8.93 -23.35 28.05
CA GLY A 716 -9.09 -22.23 27.12
C GLY A 716 -8.57 -22.46 25.68
N SER A 717 -9.39 -22.15 24.68
CA SER A 717 -9.01 -21.43 23.44
C SER A 717 -10.27 -20.80 22.82
N LEU A 718 -10.17 -19.64 22.18
CA LEU A 718 -11.31 -18.96 21.53
C LEU A 718 -10.93 -18.27 20.19
N GLY A 719 -9.96 -18.82 19.46
CA GLY A 719 -9.48 -18.27 18.18
C GLY A 719 -8.08 -17.71 18.27
N GLN A 720 -7.35 -17.60 17.14
CA GLN A 720 -5.98 -17.08 17.17
C GLN A 720 -5.88 -15.67 17.76
N HIS A 721 -7.02 -14.97 17.74
CA HIS A 721 -7.19 -13.60 18.11
C HIS A 721 -7.54 -13.38 19.59
N PHE A 722 -8.05 -14.38 20.31
CA PHE A 722 -8.55 -14.19 21.67
C PHE A 722 -7.97 -15.23 22.62
N ARG A 723 -7.39 -14.74 23.72
CA ARG A 723 -6.96 -15.58 24.83
C ARG A 723 -7.79 -15.27 26.06
N VAL A 724 -8.40 -16.31 26.65
CA VAL A 724 -8.88 -16.27 28.05
C VAL A 724 -7.76 -16.80 28.91
N LEU A 725 -7.22 -15.94 29.78
CA LEU A 725 -6.14 -16.22 30.72
C LEU A 725 -6.64 -16.77 32.07
N GLY A 726 -7.97 -16.87 32.27
CA GLY A 726 -8.55 -17.38 33.50
C GLY A 726 -8.76 -18.90 33.48
N GLY A 727 -8.12 -19.63 34.41
CA GLY A 727 -8.31 -21.07 34.64
C GLY A 727 -7.09 -21.74 35.26
N ALA A 728 -7.18 -23.00 35.67
CA ALA A 728 -6.06 -23.77 36.23
C ALA A 728 -4.87 -23.99 35.25
N GLY A 729 -5.00 -23.60 33.98
CA GLY A 729 -3.93 -23.55 32.98
C GLY A 729 -3.62 -22.12 32.47
N GLY A 730 -4.18 -21.10 33.11
CA GLY A 730 -3.97 -19.69 32.80
C GLY A 730 -2.83 -19.10 33.62
N GLY A 731 -1.60 -19.31 33.16
CA GLY A 731 -0.38 -18.88 33.85
C GLY A 731 0.87 -19.10 33.01
N ALA A 732 2.02 -19.33 33.66
CA ALA A 732 3.30 -19.63 33.01
C ALA A 732 3.19 -20.83 32.04
N ASP A 733 2.36 -21.82 32.35
CA ASP A 733 2.13 -23.04 31.54
C ASP A 733 1.59 -22.75 30.13
N ALA A 734 1.01 -21.58 29.90
CA ALA A 734 0.53 -21.18 28.59
C ALA A 734 1.57 -20.41 27.76
N LEU A 735 2.71 -20.05 28.35
CA LEU A 735 3.91 -19.62 27.62
C LEU A 735 4.78 -20.81 27.22
N GLU A 736 4.77 -21.87 28.05
CA GLU A 736 5.50 -23.11 27.81
C GLU A 736 4.52 -24.30 27.85
N PRO A 737 3.71 -24.49 26.80
CA PRO A 737 2.76 -25.60 26.75
C PRO A 737 3.49 -26.94 26.87
N PRO A 738 2.89 -27.95 27.52
CA PRO A 738 3.55 -29.22 27.74
C PRO A 738 3.80 -29.94 26.40
N LEU A 739 5.09 -30.17 26.09
CA LEU A 739 5.53 -30.74 24.81
C LEU A 739 4.98 -32.14 24.56
N GLU A 740 5.00 -33.02 25.57
CA GLU A 740 4.59 -34.43 25.42
C GLU A 740 3.12 -34.58 24.98
N PRO A 741 2.14 -33.90 25.61
CA PRO A 741 0.77 -33.83 25.08
C PRO A 741 0.69 -33.31 23.65
N ALA A 742 1.46 -32.27 23.30
CA ALA A 742 1.45 -31.70 21.95
C ALA A 742 2.00 -32.70 20.91
N LEU A 743 3.11 -33.38 21.21
CA LEU A 743 3.67 -34.45 20.38
C LEU A 743 2.71 -35.63 20.24
N SER A 744 2.13 -36.09 21.36
CA SER A 744 1.13 -37.16 21.36
C SER A 744 -0.06 -36.82 20.46
N ARG A 745 -0.52 -35.55 20.49
CA ARG A 745 -1.59 -35.10 19.59
C ARG A 745 -1.15 -34.99 18.14
N LEU A 746 0.03 -34.45 17.85
CA LEU A 746 0.60 -34.37 16.51
C LEU A 746 0.67 -35.77 15.86
N HIS A 747 1.18 -36.76 16.57
CA HIS A 747 1.31 -38.14 16.07
C HIS A 747 -0.02 -38.81 15.75
N ALA A 748 -1.08 -38.35 16.38
CA ALA A 748 -2.38 -38.96 16.27
C ALA A 748 -3.27 -38.28 15.22
N PHE A 749 -2.76 -37.27 14.48
CA PHE A 749 -3.36 -36.80 13.23
C PHE A 749 -3.01 -37.73 12.07
N GLU A 750 -4.02 -38.08 11.27
CA GLU A 750 -3.86 -38.92 10.09
C GLU A 750 -3.05 -38.20 9.00
N TRP A 751 -3.24 -36.89 8.82
CA TRP A 751 -2.45 -36.04 7.94
C TRP A 751 -1.78 -34.89 8.70
N VAL A 752 -0.48 -34.69 8.46
CA VAL A 752 0.33 -33.59 9.02
C VAL A 752 1.10 -32.96 7.86
N GLY A 753 0.77 -31.71 7.55
CA GLY A 753 1.45 -30.91 6.54
C GLY A 753 2.29 -29.78 7.15
N LEU A 754 3.20 -29.23 6.35
CA LEU A 754 3.96 -28.03 6.66
C LEU A 754 3.73 -26.94 5.61
N THR A 755 3.48 -25.70 6.02
CA THR A 755 3.40 -24.55 5.10
C THR A 755 4.74 -24.25 4.43
N ASP A 756 5.87 -24.51 5.10
CA ASP A 756 7.21 -24.39 4.54
C ASP A 756 7.44 -25.36 3.38
N LEU A 757 6.69 -26.47 3.35
CA LEU A 757 6.66 -27.51 2.32
C LEU A 757 5.22 -27.73 1.80
N LEU A 758 4.52 -26.64 1.47
CA LEU A 758 3.09 -26.70 1.15
C LEU A 758 2.76 -27.65 -0.01
N GLU A 759 3.48 -27.53 -1.13
CA GLU A 759 3.29 -28.39 -2.30
C GLU A 759 3.48 -29.90 -1.97
N PRO A 760 4.61 -30.33 -1.38
CA PRO A 760 4.75 -31.71 -0.89
C PRO A 760 3.64 -32.14 0.09
N SER A 761 3.22 -31.25 1.00
CA SER A 761 2.16 -31.56 1.98
C SER A 761 0.81 -31.83 1.32
N VAL A 762 0.48 -31.08 0.26
CA VAL A 762 -0.75 -31.27 -0.53
C VAL A 762 -0.67 -32.53 -1.40
N CYS A 763 0.50 -32.85 -1.95
CA CYS A 763 0.70 -34.11 -2.65
C CYS A 763 0.54 -35.32 -1.72
N LEU A 764 1.05 -35.25 -0.49
CA LEU A 764 0.79 -36.26 0.53
C LEU A 764 -0.72 -36.38 0.83
N LEU A 765 -1.42 -35.24 0.94
CA LEU A 765 -2.87 -35.22 1.19
C LEU A 765 -3.65 -35.92 0.07
N HIS A 766 -3.33 -35.61 -1.19
CA HIS A 766 -3.94 -36.26 -2.36
C HIS A 766 -3.73 -37.76 -2.34
N TYR A 767 -2.50 -38.21 -2.06
CA TYR A 767 -2.24 -39.64 -1.99
C TYR A 767 -3.02 -40.30 -0.87
N GLN A 768 -3.00 -39.73 0.35
CA GLN A 768 -3.74 -40.30 1.48
C GLN A 768 -5.24 -40.34 1.22
N ALA A 769 -5.82 -39.32 0.57
CA ALA A 769 -7.25 -39.28 0.29
C ALA A 769 -7.68 -40.18 -0.88
N ASN A 770 -6.85 -40.27 -1.93
CA ASN A 770 -7.27 -40.84 -3.22
C ASN A 770 -6.53 -42.14 -3.58
N GLY A 771 -5.53 -42.55 -2.80
CA GLY A 771 -4.64 -43.66 -3.12
C GLY A 771 -3.77 -43.42 -4.37
N SER A 772 -3.76 -42.21 -4.91
CA SER A 772 -3.07 -41.83 -6.15
C SER A 772 -2.56 -40.38 -6.08
N LEU A 773 -1.54 -40.08 -6.88
CA LEU A 773 -0.96 -38.75 -6.99
C LEU A 773 -1.36 -38.08 -8.31
N PRO A 774 -1.69 -36.77 -8.30
CA PRO A 774 -1.69 -35.97 -9.52
C PRO A 774 -0.33 -36.00 -10.20
N ALA A 775 -0.28 -36.00 -11.53
CA ALA A 775 0.99 -36.00 -12.27
C ALA A 775 1.89 -34.81 -11.91
N SER A 776 1.29 -33.66 -11.55
CA SER A 776 2.00 -32.46 -11.11
C SER A 776 2.71 -32.59 -9.76
N CYS A 777 2.48 -33.69 -9.03
CA CYS A 777 3.19 -34.00 -7.79
C CYS A 777 4.53 -34.70 -8.03
N ASP A 778 4.78 -35.26 -9.22
CA ASP A 778 6.12 -35.77 -9.53
C ASP A 778 7.04 -34.59 -9.90
N CYS A 779 8.13 -34.42 -9.18
CA CYS A 779 9.08 -33.32 -9.38
C CYS A 779 9.86 -33.45 -10.70
N ARG A 780 9.78 -34.63 -11.33
CA ARG A 780 10.28 -34.87 -12.68
C ARG A 780 9.30 -34.41 -13.76
N ALA A 781 8.05 -34.14 -13.41
CA ALA A 781 7.04 -33.67 -14.35
C ALA A 781 7.35 -32.24 -14.83
N ALA A 782 6.88 -31.93 -16.04
CA ALA A 782 7.16 -30.64 -16.68
C ALA A 782 6.46 -29.44 -16.01
N ALA A 783 5.40 -29.68 -15.23
CA ALA A 783 4.63 -28.64 -14.57
C ALA A 783 4.44 -28.97 -13.07
N PRO A 784 4.91 -28.10 -12.15
CA PRO A 784 4.71 -28.29 -10.72
C PRO A 784 3.24 -28.07 -10.33
N LEU A 785 2.85 -28.58 -9.16
CA LEU A 785 1.51 -28.36 -8.60
C LEU A 785 1.27 -26.85 -8.40
N ALA A 786 0.30 -26.30 -9.15
CA ALA A 786 -0.05 -24.89 -9.08
C ALA A 786 -0.91 -24.59 -7.84
N MET A 787 -0.26 -24.25 -6.72
CA MET A 787 -0.96 -23.84 -5.51
C MET A 787 -1.44 -22.39 -5.63
N PRO A 788 -2.73 -22.09 -5.37
CA PRO A 788 -3.17 -20.72 -5.21
C PRO A 788 -2.38 -20.10 -4.05
N ARG A 789 -1.78 -18.92 -4.27
CA ARG A 789 -1.06 -18.21 -3.22
C ARG A 789 -1.95 -17.10 -2.69
N PHE A 790 -2.47 -17.30 -1.49
CA PHE A 790 -3.15 -16.24 -0.78
C PHE A 790 -2.13 -15.47 0.07
N ASN A 791 -1.87 -14.21 -0.25
CA ASN A 791 -1.14 -13.30 0.62
C ASN A 791 -2.14 -12.26 1.13
N HIS A 792 -2.29 -12.08 2.45
CA HIS A 792 -3.25 -11.13 3.01
C HIS A 792 -2.88 -9.64 2.78
N GLY A 793 -2.17 -9.32 1.69
CA GLY A 793 -1.53 -8.03 1.46
C GLY A 793 -0.40 -7.72 2.47
N VAL A 794 -0.05 -8.68 3.32
CA VAL A 794 1.00 -8.55 4.33
C VAL A 794 2.35 -8.82 3.66
N GLU A 795 3.27 -7.86 3.79
CA GLU A 795 4.64 -8.02 3.33
C GLU A 795 5.28 -9.21 4.04
N ARG A 796 5.80 -10.17 3.27
CA ARG A 796 6.54 -11.28 3.84
C ARG A 796 7.86 -10.74 4.41
N ARG A 797 7.99 -10.78 5.72
CA ARG A 797 9.24 -10.46 6.42
C ARG A 797 10.08 -11.72 6.58
N ASP A 798 11.36 -11.61 6.29
CA ASP A 798 12.34 -12.67 6.53
C ASP A 798 12.86 -12.55 7.97
N HIS A 799 12.86 -13.64 8.73
CA HIS A 799 13.40 -13.62 10.09
C HIS A 799 14.92 -13.38 10.10
N GLU A 800 15.62 -13.69 9.00
CA GLU A 800 17.05 -13.42 8.85
C GLU A 800 17.37 -11.92 8.87
N ALA A 801 16.39 -11.07 8.50
CA ALA A 801 16.55 -9.62 8.51
C ALA A 801 16.39 -9.01 9.91
N LEU A 802 16.02 -9.81 10.92
CA LEU A 802 15.86 -9.32 12.29
C LEU A 802 17.21 -9.16 13.00
N PRO A 803 17.35 -8.15 13.87
CA PRO A 803 18.44 -8.09 14.82
C PRO A 803 18.58 -9.38 15.63
N ALA A 804 19.82 -9.81 15.90
CA ALA A 804 20.11 -11.08 16.57
C ALA A 804 19.41 -11.22 17.94
N HIS A 805 19.27 -10.14 18.71
CA HIS A 805 18.57 -10.18 19.99
C HIS A 805 17.06 -10.46 19.84
N LEU A 806 16.41 -9.99 18.77
CA LEU A 806 15.01 -10.32 18.48
C LEU A 806 14.85 -11.75 17.99
N GLN A 807 15.82 -12.25 17.21
CA GLN A 807 15.84 -13.66 16.83
C GLN A 807 15.95 -14.56 18.07
N ALA A 808 16.85 -14.24 19.01
CA ALA A 808 17.00 -14.99 20.26
C ALA A 808 15.72 -14.94 21.11
N ALA A 809 15.09 -13.77 21.23
CA ALA A 809 13.81 -13.64 21.95
C ALA A 809 12.70 -14.48 21.28
N LEU A 810 12.63 -14.49 19.94
CA LEU A 810 11.68 -15.34 19.21
C LEU A 810 11.92 -16.82 19.46
N ASP A 811 13.18 -17.26 19.47
CA ASP A 811 13.55 -18.65 19.71
C ASP A 811 13.17 -19.08 21.13
N GLU A 812 13.42 -18.22 22.12
CA GLU A 812 13.02 -18.44 23.51
C GLU A 812 11.49 -18.60 23.62
N HIS A 813 10.72 -17.67 23.05
CA HIS A 813 9.24 -17.71 23.04
C HIS A 813 8.65 -18.88 22.25
N THR A 814 9.43 -19.54 21.40
CA THR A 814 8.96 -20.62 20.51
C THR A 814 9.73 -21.93 20.68
N ALA A 815 10.41 -22.12 21.81
CA ALA A 815 11.26 -23.29 22.05
C ALA A 815 10.49 -24.63 21.97
N VAL A 816 9.26 -24.68 22.51
CA VAL A 816 8.40 -25.87 22.44
C VAL A 816 7.95 -26.13 21.00
N ASP A 817 7.53 -25.08 20.29
CA ASP A 817 7.10 -25.15 18.90
C ASP A 817 8.23 -25.59 17.95
N ALA A 818 9.48 -25.21 18.24
CA ALA A 818 10.63 -25.66 17.48
C ALA A 818 10.77 -27.19 17.54
N GLN A 819 10.58 -27.79 18.72
CA GLN A 819 10.61 -29.24 18.90
C GLN A 819 9.40 -29.91 18.24
N LEU A 820 8.21 -29.33 18.39
CA LEU A 820 6.98 -29.80 17.71
C LEU A 820 7.13 -29.78 16.18
N PHE A 821 7.65 -28.69 15.63
CA PHE A 821 7.89 -28.54 14.19
C PHE A 821 8.91 -29.55 13.69
N ALA A 822 10.01 -29.78 14.43
CA ALA A 822 11.00 -30.79 14.08
C ALA A 822 10.37 -32.20 14.00
N ALA A 823 9.50 -32.55 14.95
CA ALA A 823 8.75 -33.80 14.93
C ALA A 823 7.80 -33.88 13.72
N GLY A 824 7.07 -32.79 13.43
CA GLY A 824 6.17 -32.69 12.28
C GLY A 824 6.88 -32.81 10.94
N LEU A 825 8.06 -32.20 10.80
CA LEU A 825 8.90 -32.31 9.61
C LEU A 825 9.40 -33.74 9.41
N ARG A 826 9.88 -34.41 10.46
CA ARG A 826 10.29 -35.82 10.37
C ARG A 826 9.12 -36.72 9.97
N LEU A 827 7.93 -36.50 10.54
CA LEU A 827 6.71 -37.21 10.16
C LEU A 827 6.37 -37.02 8.69
N LEU A 828 6.37 -35.77 8.20
CA LEU A 828 6.09 -35.45 6.81
C LEU A 828 7.10 -36.11 5.87
N LEU A 829 8.40 -35.95 6.12
CA LEU A 829 9.46 -36.51 5.26
C LEU A 829 9.41 -38.04 5.19
N GLY A 830 9.22 -38.72 6.33
CA GLY A 830 9.08 -40.17 6.36
C GLY A 830 7.83 -40.66 5.62
N ARG A 831 6.72 -39.92 5.68
CA ARG A 831 5.49 -40.22 4.94
C ARG A 831 5.65 -39.95 3.43
N LEU A 832 6.31 -38.86 3.03
CA LEU A 832 6.63 -38.58 1.63
C LEU A 832 7.47 -39.70 1.03
N ARG A 833 8.52 -40.15 1.73
CA ARG A 833 9.34 -41.29 1.31
C ARG A 833 8.52 -42.55 1.09
N ARG A 834 7.57 -42.84 1.99
CA ARG A 834 6.65 -43.97 1.83
C ARG A 834 5.79 -43.85 0.57
N VAL A 835 5.36 -42.64 0.21
CA VAL A 835 4.60 -42.41 -1.03
C VAL A 835 5.50 -42.56 -2.26
N GLU A 836 6.74 -42.05 -2.23
CA GLU A 836 7.70 -42.27 -3.33
C GLU A 836 7.94 -43.76 -3.57
N GLU A 837 8.12 -44.56 -2.52
CA GLU A 837 8.28 -46.02 -2.63
C GLU A 837 7.04 -46.71 -3.21
N ALA A 838 5.84 -46.24 -2.85
CA ALA A 838 4.59 -46.83 -3.31
C ALA A 838 4.23 -46.44 -4.76
N THR A 839 4.68 -45.28 -5.23
CA THR A 839 4.22 -44.68 -6.51
C THR A 839 5.31 -44.53 -7.56
N GLY A 840 6.58 -44.54 -7.17
CA GLY A 840 7.72 -44.20 -8.02
C GLY A 840 7.89 -42.69 -8.30
N ALA A 841 6.98 -41.83 -7.79
CA ALA A 841 7.09 -40.38 -7.92
C ALA A 841 8.26 -39.83 -7.08
N SER A 842 8.80 -38.67 -7.46
CA SER A 842 10.02 -38.12 -6.85
C SER A 842 9.76 -36.96 -5.87
N LEU A 843 8.76 -37.04 -4.99
CA LEU A 843 8.29 -35.99 -4.08
C LEU A 843 9.39 -35.26 -3.26
N LEU A 844 10.37 -35.97 -2.71
CA LEU A 844 11.44 -35.39 -1.90
C LEU A 844 12.39 -34.51 -2.73
N ALA A 845 12.45 -34.74 -4.05
CA ALA A 845 13.20 -33.88 -4.97
C ALA A 845 12.53 -32.52 -5.21
N CYS A 846 11.25 -32.34 -4.86
CA CYS A 846 10.55 -31.04 -4.92
C CYS A 846 10.92 -30.15 -3.74
N VAL A 847 11.54 -30.72 -2.70
CA VAL A 847 11.89 -29.95 -1.52
C VAL A 847 13.08 -29.05 -1.85
N ASP A 848 12.87 -27.73 -1.74
CA ASP A 848 13.95 -26.76 -1.73
C ASP A 848 14.66 -26.83 -0.36
N TRP A 849 15.60 -27.78 -0.26
CA TRP A 849 16.33 -28.07 0.98
C TRP A 849 17.12 -26.86 1.49
N THR A 850 17.66 -26.01 0.60
CA THR A 850 18.37 -24.80 1.00
C THR A 850 17.43 -23.78 1.63
N LYS A 851 16.23 -23.60 1.07
CA LYS A 851 15.20 -22.75 1.65
C LYS A 851 14.67 -23.30 2.96
N LEU A 852 14.46 -24.62 3.05
CA LEU A 852 14.01 -25.27 4.28
C LEU A 852 15.06 -25.12 5.40
N HIS A 853 16.34 -25.35 5.09
CA HIS A 853 17.45 -25.15 6.02
C HIS A 853 17.49 -23.71 6.52
N ARG A 854 17.50 -22.72 5.62
CA ARG A 854 17.45 -21.29 6.00
C ARG A 854 16.24 -20.94 6.88
N ALA A 855 15.09 -21.54 6.60
CA ALA A 855 13.88 -21.33 7.39
C ALA A 855 13.93 -21.98 8.79
N THR A 856 14.85 -22.91 9.06
CA THR A 856 14.79 -23.77 10.25
C THR A 856 16.14 -24.12 10.89
N TYR A 857 17.25 -23.51 10.45
CA TYR A 857 18.60 -23.80 10.95
C TYR A 857 18.73 -23.59 12.46
N TYR A 858 17.92 -22.68 13.01
CA TYR A 858 17.90 -22.31 14.42
C TYR A 858 17.24 -23.37 15.32
N ILE A 859 16.58 -24.39 14.76
CA ILE A 859 15.85 -25.40 15.53
C ILE A 859 16.83 -26.43 16.12
N PRO A 860 16.95 -26.54 17.46
CA PRO A 860 17.91 -27.43 18.09
C PRO A 860 17.69 -28.90 17.68
N GLY A 861 18.78 -29.59 17.32
CA GLY A 861 18.76 -31.02 16.98
C GLY A 861 18.07 -31.37 15.65
N LEU A 862 17.68 -30.39 14.82
CA LEU A 862 17.08 -30.66 13.51
C LEU A 862 18.14 -30.93 12.44
N TRP A 863 19.19 -30.12 12.40
CA TRP A 863 20.24 -30.15 11.36
C TRP A 863 21.59 -30.69 11.86
N GLU A 864 21.78 -30.76 13.17
CA GLU A 864 23.00 -31.26 13.83
C GLU A 864 22.67 -32.34 14.88
N GLY A 865 23.55 -33.35 15.01
CA GLY A 865 23.43 -34.43 15.99
C GLY A 865 22.82 -35.75 15.47
N PRO A 866 22.63 -36.75 16.35
CA PRO A 866 22.05 -38.05 15.98
C PRO A 866 20.61 -37.89 15.45
N GLY A 867 20.35 -38.40 14.24
CA GLY A 867 19.03 -38.26 13.60
C GLY A 867 18.74 -36.86 13.02
N ALA A 868 19.79 -36.06 12.83
CA ALA A 868 19.71 -34.78 12.14
C ALA A 868 19.62 -34.93 10.62
N LEU A 869 18.93 -33.99 9.99
CA LEU A 869 18.86 -33.82 8.54
C LEU A 869 20.18 -33.20 8.04
N SER A 870 21.32 -33.85 8.20
CA SER A 870 22.59 -33.23 7.79
C SER A 870 22.62 -33.02 6.28
N SER A 871 22.75 -31.75 5.88
CA SER A 871 23.10 -31.44 4.50
C SER A 871 24.53 -31.95 4.29
N GLY A 872 24.72 -32.97 3.44
CA GLY A 872 26.05 -33.25 2.92
C GLY A 872 26.65 -31.93 2.42
N SER A 873 27.89 -31.62 2.80
CA SER A 873 28.56 -30.33 2.60
C SER A 873 28.10 -29.61 1.32
N VAL A 874 27.26 -28.58 1.48
CA VAL A 874 26.73 -27.73 0.40
C VAL A 874 27.77 -26.72 -0.03
#